data_AF-A0A6B9TAZ9-F1
#
_entry.id   AF-A0A6B9TAZ9-F1
#
_cell.length_a   1.000
_cell.length_b   1.000
_cell.length_c   1.000
_cell.angle_alpha   90.00
_cell.angle_beta   90.00
_cell.angle_gamma   90.00
#
_symmetry.space_group_name_H-M   'P 1'
#
loop_
_entity.id
_entity.type
_entity.pdbx_description
1 polymer ?
#
loop_
_entity_poly.entity_id
_entity_poly.type
_entity_poly.pdbx_seq_one_letter_code
_entity_poly.pdbx_strand_id
1 'polypeptide(L)'
;MKNKILTMAVIITMAALTIVMIPSNESDADTGGTFTVGENTFNSLSESIDNLGSNDKIVMNGNVTLDSVVVVDNQSFTLNLNGFTLTGPTAENNEGTILDIKGDSSIYITGNGALVNQSFGSAGTSKNLNDASCIIDVRANSTLVLENVKVDAMGYGVGVWTDGELQIKNANIIAGTSAVAGNGTNSNATISIFNGYFESENSAAVFFPSSGELTVTGGEFVGKTGFDLRGGTCSIDNCSIKTSGSIDTNKEENDGPVAWGFGIVAFNMPGYGNNDENISLTIGDNVTINTSDISSDLYVGGYPEFEGDDRSFSAPVTYDPSHDMIINTPQVKFTVDKDSAYLSGNLNADFKNGTLQLKSEMRVLGSNTLEVKEGQTFDLSNCRLAFALGEIYSNGNVIASPTDATTFINSNTGLSIFSQSGNFGNNHSAKLTLDGDIVLEKTVTLSFVGTMDLNGHIISCSANTPIATNTQTLIDTGEEKGKIEYTGSANNVAALNILGTAILDGICVESTAYGIATTFDNANVSISNVDVKAVGPALASNGTLSGTSMKIDSGNYISTGSVAVYIPNGDFDLSGGTFTGLSGLQVCGGSLSVSGDVEVNATGVEEEKKENDGPVVDGAALSVINRNGAYHIEHITVNGGKFNSSSGVAAKAYSLDGTTISDWNTPAESTITIMNGNFQGDVSKDLLGEGLEIGDNGDVVGKEGVVFDVTSDQFLDNAEYNDRTVTFELTRDYRITGNHIVYFENLDVKDYDSIIINGNGHTIYGELWFDSTFQSEESANYSVSIQGLTLDGSVFGTGNVYDGEDANNGYGIVIMNQRPAVDDPRIVDFSITDSEIRNYGSKGIYIHTVSDVLISDVLIENCAFTPHWQTWGEDPESDSLKYYDRGDYAVDIDVTGVECNSITIRDVTFKGTSGSLAALKIAQRGGAGDDPNVWGDATILGVTMDGLDFSDSSAPRDIVLGSEPNITGDNQEELRDYNSAFPIDLTAYGETSLSIWGSDRHGDENLSLALSDGSRVRSTGNTDENRESGRISIELISGTARVSGVLGPNMSFTADESAVTFASDFVDRSGGGLNIHESEAPPYNPGWNDDDDYVPLPPVIYEEPERDNTTEIVACAAAAVVAALMAAFLILERRRN
;
A
#
# COMPACT_ATOMS: atom_id res chain seq x y z
N MET A 1 24.62 65.14 59.06
CA MET A 1 24.20 66.33 59.83
C MET A 1 23.46 67.26 58.86
N LYS A 2 22.15 67.42 59.09
CA LYS A 2 21.25 68.56 58.77
C LYS A 2 21.53 69.37 57.47
N ASN A 3 20.65 69.19 56.47
CA ASN A 3 19.47 70.05 56.17
C ASN A 3 19.84 71.30 55.34
N LYS A 4 19.49 71.38 54.04
CA LYS A 4 18.18 71.72 53.44
C LYS A 4 17.97 73.24 53.27
N ILE A 5 17.50 73.60 52.05
CA ILE A 5 16.72 74.80 51.63
C ILE A 5 17.60 76.00 51.25
N LEU A 6 17.87 76.29 49.97
CA LEU A 6 16.99 76.79 48.87
C LEU A 6 16.46 78.23 49.11
N THR A 7 16.70 79.07 48.08
CA THR A 7 15.79 80.14 47.56
C THR A 7 16.25 81.61 47.70
N MET A 8 16.61 82.19 46.53
CA MET A 8 16.41 83.58 46.02
C MET A 8 17.05 84.76 46.76
N ALA A 9 17.52 85.86 46.14
CA ALA A 9 17.83 86.31 44.78
C ALA A 9 18.32 87.79 44.94
N VAL A 10 18.83 88.42 43.85
CA VAL A 10 18.92 89.89 43.62
C VAL A 10 20.11 90.62 44.32
N ILE A 11 20.97 91.45 43.70
CA ILE A 11 21.26 91.90 42.32
C ILE A 11 22.43 92.94 42.41
N ILE A 12 23.37 92.92 41.45
CA ILE A 12 24.10 94.05 40.80
C ILE A 12 25.03 94.98 41.64
N THR A 13 26.35 95.02 41.33
CA THR A 13 27.08 96.05 40.51
C THR A 13 28.60 95.82 40.61
N MET A 14 29.27 95.33 39.55
CA MET A 14 30.04 96.06 38.52
C MET A 14 31.44 96.59 38.91
N ALA A 15 32.47 95.95 38.34
CA ALA A 15 33.44 96.51 37.36
C ALA A 15 34.96 96.47 37.70
N ALA A 16 35.70 96.03 36.67
CA ALA A 16 37.15 96.15 36.38
C ALA A 16 38.09 95.11 37.05
N LEU A 17 39.01 94.42 36.38
CA LEU A 17 39.56 94.54 35.03
C LEU A 17 40.31 93.22 34.68
N THR A 18 39.88 92.56 33.60
CA THR A 18 40.70 92.02 32.51
C THR A 18 42.06 91.35 32.82
N ILE A 19 42.10 90.01 32.79
CA ILE A 19 43.10 89.28 31.99
C ILE A 19 42.34 88.30 31.11
N VAL A 20 42.35 88.64 29.83
CA VAL A 20 42.00 87.80 28.70
C VAL A 20 43.00 86.66 28.63
N MET A 21 42.55 85.42 28.79
CA MET A 21 43.11 84.27 28.09
C MET A 21 42.10 83.94 26.99
N ILE A 22 42.35 84.50 25.80
CA ILE A 22 41.87 83.93 24.54
C ILE A 22 42.64 82.62 24.39
N PRO A 23 41.99 81.44 24.37
CA PRO A 23 42.54 80.35 23.59
C PRO A 23 42.44 80.82 22.14
N SER A 24 43.59 81.02 21.52
CA SER A 24 43.72 81.20 20.09
C SER A 24 43.32 79.88 19.42
N ASN A 25 42.04 79.73 19.13
CA ASN A 25 41.64 78.98 17.96
C ASN A 25 41.34 80.05 16.92
N GLU A 26 42.17 80.14 15.89
CA GLU A 26 41.70 80.69 14.63
C GLU A 26 40.44 79.89 14.31
N SER A 27 39.26 80.50 14.43
CA SER A 27 38.05 79.91 13.88
C SER A 27 38.20 80.09 12.38
N ASP A 28 38.63 79.03 11.70
CA ASP A 28 38.67 78.99 10.25
C ASP A 28 37.26 79.35 9.76
N ALA A 29 37.16 80.50 9.08
CA ALA A 29 35.88 81.00 8.61
C ALA A 29 35.45 80.14 7.42
N ASP A 30 34.20 79.66 7.44
CA ASP A 30 33.62 79.03 6.26
C ASP A 30 33.67 80.03 5.10
N THR A 31 33.82 79.53 3.88
CA THR A 31 34.06 80.38 2.71
C THR A 31 32.80 80.54 1.86
N GLY A 32 32.67 81.71 1.21
CA GLY A 32 31.60 82.01 0.24
C GLY A 32 30.42 82.82 0.81
N GLY A 33 29.66 82.23 1.72
CA GLY A 33 28.41 82.77 2.27
C GLY A 33 28.45 83.04 3.78
N THR A 34 27.32 83.41 4.38
CA THR A 34 27.16 83.64 5.83
C THR A 34 25.88 83.01 6.36
N PHE A 35 25.76 82.91 7.67
CA PHE A 35 24.60 82.38 8.39
C PHE A 35 23.94 83.46 9.23
N THR A 36 22.61 83.45 9.32
CA THR A 36 21.85 84.38 10.18
C THR A 36 21.12 83.63 11.29
N VAL A 37 21.23 84.12 12.52
CA VAL A 37 20.38 83.73 13.66
C VAL A 37 19.75 85.00 14.23
N GLY A 38 18.42 85.12 14.12
CA GLY A 38 17.71 86.35 14.47
C GLY A 38 18.17 87.54 13.61
N GLU A 39 18.77 88.56 14.23
CA GLU A 39 19.35 89.74 13.54
C GLU A 39 20.89 89.64 13.37
N ASN A 40 21.52 88.60 13.92
CA ASN A 40 22.98 88.45 13.92
C ASN A 40 23.45 87.63 12.73
N THR A 41 24.59 88.01 12.14
CA THR A 41 25.24 87.31 11.03
C THR A 41 26.58 86.73 11.48
N PHE A 42 26.80 85.46 11.16
CA PHE A 42 27.97 84.67 11.51
C PHE A 42 28.68 84.18 10.24
N ASN A 43 30.01 84.01 10.32
CA ASN A 43 30.82 83.61 9.17
C ASN A 43 31.06 82.10 9.09
N SER A 44 30.67 81.33 10.10
CA SER A 44 30.67 79.86 10.04
C SER A 44 29.42 79.23 10.64
N LEU A 45 29.11 78.01 10.22
CA LEU A 45 27.96 77.25 10.72
C LEU A 45 28.16 76.92 12.21
N SER A 46 29.36 76.48 12.60
CA SER A 46 29.71 76.20 14.01
C SER A 46 29.53 77.42 14.90
N GLU A 47 30.00 78.60 14.47
CA GLU A 47 29.82 79.84 15.24
C GLU A 47 28.34 80.21 15.37
N SER A 48 27.54 79.99 14.32
CA SER A 48 26.09 80.23 14.39
C SER A 48 25.37 79.27 15.36
N ILE A 49 25.85 78.03 15.49
CA ILE A 49 25.34 77.03 16.43
C ILE A 49 25.67 77.40 17.88
N ASP A 50 26.90 77.85 18.14
CA ASP A 50 27.36 78.29 19.47
C ASP A 50 26.57 79.47 20.03
N ASN A 51 25.88 80.21 19.17
CA ASN A 51 25.10 81.42 19.50
C ASN A 51 23.58 81.23 19.42
N LEU A 52 23.10 79.98 19.42
CA LEU A 52 21.66 79.67 19.41
C LEU A 52 21.00 79.86 20.77
N GLY A 53 19.77 80.36 20.76
CA GLY A 53 18.77 80.06 21.78
C GLY A 53 18.06 78.73 21.51
N SER A 54 17.30 78.24 22.49
CA SER A 54 16.55 76.99 22.36
C SER A 54 15.55 77.05 21.19
N ASN A 55 15.68 76.11 20.23
CA ASN A 55 14.85 75.98 19.01
C ASN A 55 14.98 77.12 17.99
N ASP A 56 16.11 77.82 17.96
CA ASP A 56 16.36 78.88 16.99
C ASP A 56 16.53 78.35 15.54
N LYS A 57 16.41 79.27 14.58
CA LYS A 57 16.52 79.01 13.15
C LYS A 57 17.78 79.67 12.58
N ILE A 58 18.64 78.87 11.95
CA ILE A 58 19.79 79.32 11.17
C ILE A 58 19.34 79.47 9.70
N VAL A 59 19.65 80.60 9.06
CA VAL A 59 19.35 80.84 7.64
C VAL A 59 20.63 81.11 6.85
N MET A 60 20.84 80.38 5.76
CA MET A 60 21.95 80.62 4.83
C MET A 60 21.67 81.85 3.94
N ASN A 61 22.70 82.68 3.77
CA ASN A 61 22.66 83.90 2.94
C ASN A 61 23.46 83.77 1.62
N GLY A 62 23.95 82.58 1.31
CA GLY A 62 24.74 82.29 0.12
C GLY A 62 25.25 80.85 0.14
N ASN A 63 25.87 80.41 -0.94
CA ASN A 63 26.56 79.12 -0.96
C ASN A 63 27.75 79.16 0.01
N VAL A 64 27.90 78.12 0.82
CA VAL A 64 28.96 78.02 1.83
C VAL A 64 29.75 76.74 1.61
N THR A 65 31.08 76.83 1.72
CA THR A 65 31.95 75.67 1.87
C THR A 65 32.51 75.65 3.29
N LEU A 66 32.23 74.58 4.01
CA LEU A 66 32.72 74.35 5.37
C LEU A 66 34.23 74.15 5.36
N ASP A 67 34.90 74.63 6.40
CA ASP A 67 36.33 74.33 6.59
C ASP A 67 36.56 72.97 7.28
N SER A 68 35.64 72.57 8.16
CA SER A 68 35.69 71.31 8.91
C SER A 68 34.30 70.70 9.13
N VAL A 69 34.25 69.46 9.61
CA VAL A 69 33.01 68.78 10.00
C VAL A 69 32.30 69.56 11.11
N VAL A 70 30.98 69.75 10.99
CA VAL A 70 30.17 70.42 12.01
C VAL A 70 29.59 69.38 12.96
N VAL A 71 30.08 69.40 14.20
CA VAL A 71 29.61 68.53 15.28
C VAL A 71 28.48 69.21 16.06
N VAL A 72 27.32 68.56 16.12
CA VAL A 72 26.13 69.00 16.86
C VAL A 72 25.95 68.08 18.06
N ASP A 73 26.08 68.63 19.27
CA ASP A 73 26.02 67.85 20.52
C ASP A 73 25.09 68.52 21.55
N ASN A 74 24.01 67.83 21.95
CA ASN A 74 22.97 68.35 22.84
C ASN A 74 22.36 69.68 22.38
N GLN A 75 22.13 69.83 21.07
CA GLN A 75 21.56 71.03 20.47
C GLN A 75 20.33 70.73 19.61
N SER A 76 19.40 71.69 19.53
CA SER A 76 18.19 71.55 18.72
C SER A 76 17.89 72.85 17.98
N PHE A 77 17.84 72.79 16.65
CA PHE A 77 17.63 73.95 15.78
C PHE A 77 17.11 73.58 14.39
N THR A 78 16.65 74.59 13.66
CA THR A 78 16.32 74.48 12.23
C THR A 78 17.40 75.11 11.37
N LEU A 79 17.98 74.35 10.43
CA LEU A 79 18.87 74.87 9.39
C LEU A 79 18.08 75.08 8.08
N ASN A 80 17.85 76.34 7.72
CA ASN A 80 17.23 76.72 6.47
C ASN A 80 18.30 77.07 5.42
N LEU A 81 18.48 76.17 4.46
CA LEU A 81 19.44 76.32 3.37
C LEU A 81 19.06 77.44 2.39
N ASN A 82 17.79 77.87 2.38
CA ASN A 82 17.32 79.05 1.62
C ASN A 82 17.68 79.00 0.11
N GLY A 83 17.65 77.82 -0.49
CA GLY A 83 17.98 77.59 -1.89
C GLY A 83 19.47 77.52 -2.21
N PHE A 84 20.34 77.63 -1.19
CA PHE A 84 21.80 77.61 -1.36
C PHE A 84 22.40 76.22 -1.10
N THR A 85 23.65 76.07 -1.54
CA THR A 85 24.45 74.86 -1.35
C THR A 85 25.36 75.01 -0.14
N LEU A 86 25.29 74.03 0.77
CA LEU A 86 26.28 73.80 1.82
C LEU A 86 27.22 72.68 1.35
N THR A 87 28.48 73.02 1.13
CA THR A 87 29.52 72.11 0.65
C THR A 87 30.37 71.66 1.83
N GLY A 88 30.64 70.35 1.92
CA GLY A 88 31.52 69.80 2.95
C GLY A 88 32.98 70.25 2.81
N PRO A 89 33.81 69.96 3.83
CA PRO A 89 35.21 70.38 3.87
C PRO A 89 36.07 69.70 2.80
N THR A 90 37.09 70.41 2.30
CA THR A 90 37.98 69.96 1.21
C THR A 90 39.23 69.18 1.68
N ALA A 91 39.28 68.70 2.92
CA ALA A 91 40.51 68.18 3.54
C ALA A 91 40.99 66.82 2.98
N GLU A 92 42.32 66.64 2.91
CA GLU A 92 43.02 65.43 2.41
C GLU A 92 42.85 64.17 3.29
N ASN A 93 42.14 64.25 4.42
CA ASN A 93 42.08 63.21 5.47
C ASN A 93 40.70 62.57 5.65
N ASN A 94 40.00 62.21 4.56
CA ASN A 94 38.81 61.32 4.61
C ASN A 94 37.60 61.78 5.46
N GLU A 95 37.42 63.07 5.75
CA GLU A 95 36.25 63.54 6.51
C GLU A 95 35.24 64.24 5.59
N GLY A 96 34.53 63.45 4.79
CA GLY A 96 33.49 63.90 3.88
C GLY A 96 32.15 64.28 4.53
N THR A 97 32.10 64.31 5.86
CA THR A 97 30.90 64.53 6.67
C THR A 97 30.65 66.04 6.82
N ILE A 98 29.43 66.48 6.54
CA ILE A 98 29.01 67.87 6.79
C ILE A 98 28.52 68.00 8.24
N LEU A 99 27.68 67.07 8.69
CA LEU A 99 27.04 67.10 10.00
C LEU A 99 27.28 65.80 10.76
N ASP A 100 27.82 65.90 11.95
CA ASP A 100 27.87 64.83 12.95
C ASP A 100 26.92 65.17 14.11
N ILE A 101 25.76 64.52 14.14
CA ILE A 101 24.67 64.82 15.08
C ILE A 101 24.64 63.79 16.21
N LYS A 102 24.84 64.23 17.45
CA LYS A 102 24.93 63.37 18.64
C LYS A 102 24.32 64.00 19.90
N GLY A 103 24.18 63.17 20.94
CA GLY A 103 23.83 63.59 22.30
C GLY A 103 22.46 64.23 22.38
N ASP A 104 21.40 63.46 22.15
CA ASP A 104 20.00 63.90 22.26
C ASP A 104 19.67 65.17 21.41
N SER A 105 20.36 65.36 20.28
CA SER A 105 20.18 66.54 19.41
C SER A 105 18.98 66.38 18.46
N SER A 106 18.32 67.47 18.09
CA SER A 106 17.19 67.44 17.15
C SER A 106 17.30 68.51 16.07
N ILE A 107 17.66 68.13 14.85
CA ILE A 107 17.95 69.05 13.74
C ILE A 107 16.90 68.95 12.63
N TYR A 108 16.41 70.11 12.18
CA TYR A 108 15.48 70.21 11.07
C TYR A 108 16.11 70.96 9.89
N ILE A 109 16.39 70.28 8.77
CA ILE A 109 16.99 70.90 7.58
C ILE A 109 15.93 71.12 6.49
N THR A 110 15.83 72.35 6.01
CA THR A 110 14.80 72.77 5.06
C THR A 110 15.30 73.82 4.06
N GLY A 111 14.43 74.29 3.17
CA GLY A 111 14.65 75.50 2.39
C GLY A 111 15.04 75.29 0.93
N ASN A 112 14.83 74.10 0.33
CA ASN A 112 15.12 73.82 -1.08
C ASN A 112 16.58 74.03 -1.49
N GLY A 113 17.52 73.96 -0.55
CA GLY A 113 18.96 73.98 -0.82
C GLY A 113 19.56 72.58 -0.95
N ALA A 114 20.88 72.53 -1.08
CA ALA A 114 21.62 71.28 -1.28
C ALA A 114 22.75 71.11 -0.26
N LEU A 115 22.96 69.89 0.21
CA LEU A 115 24.17 69.45 0.89
C LEU A 115 25.00 68.66 -0.12
N VAL A 116 26.25 69.08 -0.34
CA VAL A 116 27.08 68.50 -1.40
C VAL A 116 28.46 68.18 -0.87
N ASN A 117 28.98 67.01 -1.19
CA ASN A 117 30.39 66.71 -1.06
C ASN A 117 30.94 66.05 -2.34
N GLN A 118 31.97 66.68 -2.94
CA GLN A 118 32.61 66.23 -4.18
C GLN A 118 34.12 65.92 -4.05
N SER A 119 34.67 65.82 -2.84
CA SER A 119 36.10 65.56 -2.67
C SER A 119 36.32 64.40 -1.71
N PHE A 120 36.65 63.23 -2.28
CA PHE A 120 37.31 62.16 -1.56
C PHE A 120 38.70 61.99 -2.15
N GLY A 121 39.73 62.01 -1.30
CA GLY A 121 41.07 61.61 -1.72
C GLY A 121 41.05 60.18 -2.26
N SER A 122 42.01 59.82 -3.11
CA SER A 122 42.11 58.51 -3.79
C SER A 122 42.21 57.27 -2.88
N ALA A 123 41.93 57.37 -1.58
CA ALA A 123 41.86 56.28 -0.61
C ALA A 123 40.44 56.02 -0.04
N GLY A 124 39.42 56.77 -0.46
CA GLY A 124 38.04 56.63 0.02
C GLY A 124 37.19 55.68 -0.82
N THR A 125 37.62 54.42 -1.01
CA THR A 125 36.76 53.36 -1.58
C THR A 125 36.19 52.45 -0.50
N SER A 126 36.37 52.78 0.78
CA SER A 126 35.73 52.02 1.84
C SER A 126 34.21 52.15 1.72
N LYS A 127 33.54 51.01 1.50
CA LYS A 127 32.09 50.90 1.31
C LYS A 127 31.41 50.32 2.56
N ASN A 128 32.14 50.14 3.66
CA ASN A 128 31.63 49.83 5.00
C ASN A 128 31.23 51.11 5.75
N LEU A 129 30.01 51.18 6.32
CA LEU A 129 29.57 52.37 7.05
C LEU A 129 30.48 52.75 8.24
N ASN A 130 31.17 51.77 8.85
CA ASN A 130 32.13 51.99 9.95
C ASN A 130 33.43 52.67 9.50
N ASP A 131 33.77 52.58 8.22
CA ASP A 131 35.02 53.05 7.62
C ASP A 131 34.77 54.09 6.50
N ALA A 132 33.50 54.44 6.23
CA ALA A 132 33.05 55.32 5.14
C ALA A 132 32.36 56.58 5.68
N SER A 133 32.80 57.75 5.21
CA SER A 133 32.26 59.05 5.61
C SER A 133 30.91 59.30 4.91
N CYS A 134 29.80 59.13 5.65
CA CYS A 134 28.50 59.61 5.16
C CYS A 134 28.43 61.14 5.25
N ILE A 135 27.62 61.78 4.41
CA ILE A 135 27.53 63.25 4.41
C ILE A 135 26.87 63.79 5.69
N ILE A 136 26.03 62.98 6.35
CA ILE A 136 25.35 63.30 7.61
C ILE A 136 25.28 62.05 8.50
N ASP A 137 25.93 62.12 9.67
CA ASP A 137 25.84 61.11 10.72
C ASP A 137 24.75 61.49 11.74
N VAL A 138 23.88 60.54 12.08
CA VAL A 138 22.85 60.68 13.12
C VAL A 138 23.03 59.59 14.17
N ARG A 139 23.41 59.96 15.40
CA ARG A 139 23.76 59.00 16.46
C ARG A 139 23.29 59.42 17.86
N ALA A 140 23.29 58.48 18.80
CA ALA A 140 23.08 58.72 20.24
C ALA A 140 21.79 59.50 20.56
N ASN A 141 20.63 58.86 20.32
CA ASN A 141 19.27 59.40 20.55
C ASN A 141 18.97 60.72 19.82
N SER A 142 19.68 61.01 18.74
CA SER A 142 19.48 62.26 17.99
C SER A 142 18.50 62.07 16.84
N THR A 143 17.73 63.11 16.53
CA THR A 143 16.76 63.15 15.43
C THR A 143 17.22 64.11 14.33
N LEU A 144 17.20 63.66 13.07
CA LEU A 144 17.32 64.50 11.89
C LEU A 144 16.02 64.48 11.10
N VAL A 145 15.54 65.66 10.72
CA VAL A 145 14.46 65.79 9.73
C VAL A 145 14.98 66.51 8.49
N LEU A 146 14.83 65.88 7.32
CA LEU A 146 15.11 66.46 6.01
C LEU A 146 13.80 66.78 5.29
N GLU A 147 13.55 68.05 4.99
CA GLU A 147 12.34 68.48 4.28
C GLU A 147 12.66 69.34 3.06
N ASN A 148 12.33 68.83 1.87
CA ASN A 148 12.53 69.49 0.59
C ASN A 148 13.98 69.97 0.39
N VAL A 149 14.95 69.06 0.51
CA VAL A 149 16.37 69.34 0.31
C VAL A 149 17.01 68.33 -0.63
N LYS A 150 18.15 68.71 -1.22
CA LYS A 150 19.00 67.79 -1.98
C LYS A 150 20.22 67.39 -1.15
N VAL A 151 20.61 66.13 -1.23
CA VAL A 151 21.87 65.59 -0.71
C VAL A 151 22.61 64.92 -1.88
N ASP A 152 23.89 65.26 -2.05
CA ASP A 152 24.74 64.76 -3.13
C ASP A 152 26.08 64.32 -2.54
N ALA A 153 26.28 63.01 -2.45
CA ALA A 153 27.40 62.39 -1.75
C ALA A 153 28.12 61.37 -2.63
N MET A 154 29.46 61.37 -2.68
CA MET A 154 30.17 60.28 -3.38
C MET A 154 30.24 58.98 -2.56
N GLY A 155 29.97 59.02 -1.26
CA GLY A 155 29.93 57.87 -0.34
C GLY A 155 28.49 57.51 0.05
N TYR A 156 28.24 57.34 1.35
CA TYR A 156 26.88 57.23 1.88
C TYR A 156 26.22 58.61 1.95
N GLY A 157 24.91 58.65 1.70
CA GLY A 157 24.09 59.85 1.92
C GLY A 157 23.93 60.11 3.41
N VAL A 158 22.89 59.56 4.04
CA VAL A 158 22.66 59.71 5.49
C VAL A 158 22.91 58.38 6.20
N GLY A 159 23.79 58.40 7.20
CA GLY A 159 24.08 57.27 8.08
C GLY A 159 23.36 57.41 9.41
N VAL A 160 22.55 56.40 9.78
CA VAL A 160 21.81 56.37 11.05
C VAL A 160 22.39 55.26 11.94
N TRP A 161 22.90 55.67 13.10
CA TRP A 161 23.62 54.84 14.04
C TRP A 161 22.74 54.51 15.26
N THR A 162 23.31 53.93 16.31
CA THR A 162 22.58 53.50 17.51
C THR A 162 21.68 54.60 18.05
N ASP A 163 20.41 54.26 18.24
CA ASP A 163 19.33 55.14 18.70
C ASP A 163 19.14 56.42 17.88
N GLY A 164 19.71 56.52 16.67
CA GLY A 164 19.49 57.64 15.77
C GLY A 164 18.12 57.56 15.09
N GLU A 165 17.50 58.72 14.86
CA GLU A 165 16.23 58.83 14.15
C GLU A 165 16.37 59.74 12.91
N LEU A 166 15.95 59.24 11.75
CA LEU A 166 15.89 59.99 10.49
C LEU A 166 14.45 60.06 9.98
N GLN A 167 13.96 61.27 9.76
CA GLN A 167 12.70 61.50 9.05
C GLN A 167 12.93 62.28 7.75
N ILE A 168 12.55 61.70 6.62
CA ILE A 168 12.63 62.33 5.31
C ILE A 168 11.22 62.69 4.82
N LYS A 169 10.95 64.00 4.80
CA LYS A 169 9.72 64.62 4.30
C LYS A 169 9.98 65.21 2.93
N ASN A 170 10.13 64.33 1.92
CA ASN A 170 10.51 64.67 0.54
C ASN A 170 11.93 65.22 0.39
N ALA A 171 12.91 64.39 0.03
CA ALA A 171 14.27 64.82 -0.28
C ALA A 171 14.82 64.08 -1.50
N ASN A 172 15.80 64.69 -2.17
CA ASN A 172 16.53 64.06 -3.28
C ASN A 172 17.92 63.71 -2.80
N ILE A 173 18.20 62.42 -2.55
CA ILE A 173 19.49 61.94 -2.06
C ILE A 173 20.14 61.09 -3.14
N ILE A 174 21.27 61.56 -3.67
CA ILE A 174 22.11 60.84 -4.63
C ILE A 174 23.41 60.49 -3.91
N ALA A 175 23.76 59.21 -3.91
CA ALA A 175 24.88 58.65 -3.19
C ALA A 175 25.68 57.67 -4.04
N GLY A 176 27.00 57.61 -3.86
CA GLY A 176 27.82 56.60 -4.51
C GLY A 176 27.59 55.19 -3.96
N THR A 177 27.38 55.04 -2.65
CA THR A 177 27.14 53.74 -2.00
C THR A 177 25.67 53.48 -1.72
N SER A 178 25.07 54.12 -0.70
CA SER A 178 23.62 54.04 -0.43
C SER A 178 23.12 55.41 -0.04
N ALA A 179 21.93 55.76 -0.53
CA ALA A 179 21.31 57.05 -0.24
C ALA A 179 20.97 57.17 1.25
N VAL A 180 20.49 56.08 1.83
CA VAL A 180 20.18 55.97 3.26
C VAL A 180 20.75 54.66 3.78
N ALA A 181 21.46 54.70 4.91
CA ALA A 181 22.01 53.53 5.53
C ALA A 181 21.81 53.50 7.05
N GLY A 182 21.50 52.32 7.59
CA GLY A 182 21.68 51.98 9.00
C GLY A 182 23.06 51.35 9.26
N ASN A 183 23.39 51.06 10.51
CA ASN A 183 24.65 50.42 10.88
C ASN A 183 24.47 49.01 11.47
N GLY A 184 25.31 48.08 11.02
CA GLY A 184 25.27 46.66 11.35
C GLY A 184 25.51 46.25 12.80
N THR A 185 26.27 47.06 13.53
CA THR A 185 26.66 46.77 14.93
C THR A 185 25.81 47.50 15.96
N ASN A 186 24.79 48.23 15.51
CA ASN A 186 24.06 49.23 16.30
C ASN A 186 22.56 48.92 16.35
N SER A 187 22.02 48.86 17.56
CA SER A 187 20.59 48.62 17.80
C SER A 187 19.75 49.89 17.63
N ASN A 188 18.49 49.70 17.24
CA ASN A 188 17.44 50.73 17.35
C ASN A 188 17.62 52.00 16.48
N ALA A 189 18.16 51.88 15.26
CA ALA A 189 18.09 52.98 14.28
C ALA A 189 16.67 53.08 13.69
N THR A 190 16.07 54.27 13.71
CA THR A 190 14.72 54.50 13.18
C THR A 190 14.77 55.40 11.94
N ILE A 191 14.21 54.94 10.83
CA ILE A 191 14.23 55.65 9.54
C ILE A 191 12.80 55.70 8.98
N SER A 192 12.29 56.91 8.73
CA SER A 192 10.97 57.12 8.11
C SER A 192 11.08 57.97 6.85
N ILE A 193 10.62 57.45 5.71
CA ILE A 193 10.63 58.10 4.39
C ILE A 193 9.20 58.27 3.88
N PHE A 194 8.75 59.51 3.69
CA PHE A 194 7.38 59.82 3.25
C PHE A 194 7.27 60.22 1.76
N ASN A 195 8.39 60.55 1.11
CA ASN A 195 8.52 60.77 -0.33
C ASN A 195 9.99 61.09 -0.67
N GLY A 196 10.34 61.14 -1.95
CA GLY A 196 11.63 61.63 -2.42
C GLY A 196 12.17 60.87 -3.62
N TYR A 197 13.42 61.17 -3.96
CA TYR A 197 14.20 60.45 -4.96
C TYR A 197 15.52 59.99 -4.32
N PHE A 198 15.78 58.68 -4.34
CA PHE A 198 16.90 58.05 -3.65
C PHE A 198 17.69 57.23 -4.66
N GLU A 199 18.90 57.67 -4.98
CA GLU A 199 19.76 57.02 -5.98
C GLU A 199 21.07 56.56 -5.36
N SER A 200 21.42 55.32 -5.66
CA SER A 200 22.71 54.69 -5.40
C SER A 200 23.38 54.33 -6.72
N GLU A 201 24.63 54.75 -6.90
CA GLU A 201 25.38 54.42 -8.12
C GLU A 201 25.89 52.96 -8.13
N ASN A 202 26.36 52.47 -6.98
CA ASN A 202 27.16 51.24 -6.93
C ASN A 202 26.52 50.07 -6.17
N SER A 203 25.45 50.26 -5.40
CA SER A 203 24.91 49.21 -4.52
C SER A 203 23.40 49.35 -4.24
N ALA A 204 22.91 48.95 -3.07
CA ALA A 204 21.53 49.14 -2.65
C ALA A 204 21.19 50.64 -2.50
N ALA A 205 19.99 51.06 -2.94
CA ALA A 205 19.50 52.42 -2.71
C ALA A 205 19.31 52.69 -1.20
N VAL A 206 18.78 51.69 -0.48
CA VAL A 206 18.68 51.67 0.97
C VAL A 206 19.40 50.45 1.51
N PHE A 207 20.34 50.67 2.44
CA PHE A 207 21.05 49.61 3.15
C PHE A 207 20.64 49.63 4.62
N PHE A 208 19.86 48.65 5.07
CA PHE A 208 19.35 48.60 6.44
C PHE A 208 19.86 47.36 7.19
N PRO A 209 21.09 47.45 7.72
CA PRO A 209 21.67 46.40 8.54
C PRO A 209 21.37 46.57 10.05
N SER A 210 20.36 47.36 10.44
CA SER A 210 20.05 47.63 11.85
C SER A 210 18.86 46.81 12.35
N SER A 211 18.77 46.64 13.66
CA SER A 211 17.66 45.94 14.32
C SER A 211 16.46 46.85 14.65
N GLY A 212 16.54 48.14 14.31
CA GLY A 212 15.47 49.12 14.53
C GLY A 212 14.34 49.09 13.49
N GLU A 213 13.79 50.25 13.14
CA GLU A 213 12.61 50.37 12.27
C GLU A 213 12.92 51.14 10.98
N LEU A 214 12.49 50.60 9.84
CA LEU A 214 12.48 51.27 8.55
C LEU A 214 11.04 51.38 8.03
N THR A 215 10.52 52.58 7.89
CA THR A 215 9.19 52.85 7.30
C THR A 215 9.34 53.66 6.01
N VAL A 216 8.83 53.14 4.91
CA VAL A 216 8.79 53.82 3.61
C VAL A 216 7.34 53.91 3.14
N THR A 217 6.91 55.13 2.83
CA THR A 217 5.57 55.42 2.31
C THR A 217 5.70 56.47 1.21
N GLY A 218 6.02 56.06 -0.02
CA GLY A 218 6.26 56.98 -1.14
C GLY A 218 7.73 57.09 -1.57
N GLY A 219 7.94 57.55 -2.80
CA GLY A 219 9.26 57.88 -3.37
C GLY A 219 9.70 56.96 -4.51
N GLU A 220 10.81 57.34 -5.15
CA GLU A 220 11.49 56.58 -6.19
C GLU A 220 12.88 56.17 -5.71
N PHE A 221 13.17 54.87 -5.79
CA PHE A 221 14.42 54.26 -5.34
C PHE A 221 15.14 53.63 -6.53
N VAL A 222 16.37 54.06 -6.79
CA VAL A 222 17.20 53.64 -7.93
C VAL A 222 18.53 53.12 -7.40
N GLY A 223 18.89 51.88 -7.74
CA GLY A 223 20.16 51.30 -7.29
C GLY A 223 20.61 50.10 -8.13
N LYS A 224 21.71 49.47 -7.73
CA LYS A 224 22.04 48.12 -8.20
C LYS A 224 21.15 47.08 -7.54
N THR A 225 20.82 47.29 -6.28
CA THR A 225 19.74 46.64 -5.53
C THR A 225 18.80 47.75 -5.03
N GLY A 226 17.52 47.46 -4.82
CA GLY A 226 16.62 48.47 -4.24
C GLY A 226 16.86 48.60 -2.73
N PHE A 227 16.46 47.57 -1.99
CA PHE A 227 16.57 47.51 -0.54
C PHE A 227 17.39 46.30 -0.12
N ASP A 228 18.47 46.51 0.65
CA ASP A 228 19.26 45.46 1.32
C ASP A 228 18.97 45.49 2.82
N LEU A 229 18.16 44.54 3.28
CA LEU A 229 17.67 44.42 4.65
C LEU A 229 18.36 43.23 5.33
N ARG A 230 18.89 43.46 6.52
CA ARG A 230 19.58 42.40 7.30
C ARG A 230 19.10 42.28 8.74
N GLY A 231 18.12 43.09 9.15
CA GLY A 231 17.63 43.16 10.53
C GLY A 231 16.37 44.03 10.65
N GLY A 232 15.71 43.94 11.82
CA GLY A 232 14.70 44.89 12.26
C GLY A 232 13.32 44.76 11.62
N THR A 233 12.46 45.75 11.89
CA THR A 233 11.09 45.82 11.36
C THR A 233 11.02 46.82 10.21
N CYS A 234 10.72 46.34 9.01
CA CYS A 234 10.69 47.09 7.78
C CYS A 234 9.26 47.12 7.19
N SER A 235 8.79 48.29 6.79
CA SER A 235 7.55 48.48 6.05
C SER A 235 7.81 49.33 4.81
N ILE A 236 7.48 48.80 3.63
CA ILE A 236 7.71 49.45 2.34
C ILE A 236 6.38 49.53 1.58
N ASP A 237 5.91 50.74 1.32
CA ASP A 237 4.63 50.97 0.64
C ASP A 237 4.66 52.19 -0.30
N ASN A 238 3.78 52.17 -1.31
CA ASN A 238 3.47 53.27 -2.21
C ASN A 238 4.67 53.88 -2.95
N CYS A 239 5.70 53.09 -3.27
CA CYS A 239 6.94 53.55 -3.90
C CYS A 239 7.26 52.81 -5.22
N SER A 240 8.19 53.36 -6.01
CA SER A 240 8.76 52.67 -7.17
C SER A 240 10.24 52.32 -6.96
N ILE A 241 10.61 51.08 -7.26
CA ILE A 241 11.96 50.54 -7.14
C ILE A 241 12.47 50.18 -8.54
N LYS A 242 13.66 50.65 -8.89
CA LYS A 242 14.35 50.35 -10.15
C LYS A 242 15.74 49.84 -9.87
N THR A 243 16.09 48.70 -10.43
CA THR A 243 17.41 48.10 -10.22
C THR A 243 18.17 47.89 -11.53
N SER A 244 19.50 47.92 -11.44
CA SER A 244 20.40 47.72 -12.59
C SER A 244 21.56 46.75 -12.29
N GLY A 245 21.52 46.07 -11.15
CA GLY A 245 22.52 45.10 -10.73
C GLY A 245 22.36 43.74 -11.43
N SER A 246 23.21 42.79 -11.06
CA SER A 246 23.23 41.44 -11.62
C SER A 246 23.69 40.45 -10.55
N ILE A 247 23.08 39.26 -10.49
CA ILE A 247 23.53 38.18 -9.60
C ILE A 247 24.99 37.79 -9.83
N ASP A 248 25.50 37.95 -11.05
CA ASP A 248 26.90 37.69 -11.40
C ASP A 248 27.86 38.80 -10.93
N THR A 249 27.33 39.89 -10.37
CA THR A 249 28.14 41.02 -9.90
C THR A 249 28.83 40.63 -8.60
N ASN A 250 30.16 40.63 -8.60
CA ASN A 250 30.92 40.50 -7.37
C ASN A 250 30.63 41.69 -6.44
N LYS A 251 30.27 41.37 -5.20
CA LYS A 251 30.22 42.37 -4.14
C LYS A 251 31.64 42.87 -3.83
N GLU A 252 31.81 44.18 -3.68
CA GLU A 252 33.15 44.76 -3.52
C GLU A 252 33.76 44.53 -2.13
N GLU A 253 32.96 44.44 -1.06
CA GLU A 253 33.42 44.29 0.33
C GLU A 253 32.56 43.29 1.11
N ASN A 254 33.10 42.70 2.18
CA ASN A 254 32.39 41.68 2.96
C ASN A 254 31.17 42.24 3.71
N ASP A 255 31.25 43.47 4.24
CA ASP A 255 30.28 43.99 5.22
C ASP A 255 29.33 45.08 4.68
N GLY A 256 29.57 45.59 3.46
CA GLY A 256 28.76 46.64 2.81
C GLY A 256 27.47 46.14 2.12
N PRO A 257 26.70 47.02 1.46
CA PRO A 257 25.48 46.67 0.71
C PRO A 257 25.73 45.82 -0.55
N VAL A 258 24.72 45.08 -1.00
CA VAL A 258 24.79 44.24 -2.21
C VAL A 258 24.42 44.99 -3.51
N ALA A 259 24.84 44.41 -4.64
CA ALA A 259 24.61 44.95 -5.99
C ALA A 259 23.99 43.90 -6.95
N TRP A 260 23.28 42.91 -6.39
CA TRP A 260 22.88 41.68 -7.11
C TRP A 260 21.61 41.79 -7.95
N GLY A 261 21.06 42.99 -8.12
CA GLY A 261 19.90 43.20 -9.00
C GLY A 261 18.53 43.06 -8.33
N PHE A 262 18.47 42.51 -7.11
CA PHE A 262 17.19 42.34 -6.41
C PHE A 262 16.46 43.65 -6.16
N GLY A 263 15.13 43.63 -6.33
CA GLY A 263 14.25 44.73 -5.94
C GLY A 263 14.31 44.96 -4.43
N ILE A 264 13.90 43.95 -3.67
CA ILE A 264 14.02 43.91 -2.21
C ILE A 264 14.72 42.63 -1.82
N VAL A 265 15.70 42.72 -0.92
CA VAL A 265 16.40 41.58 -0.37
C VAL A 265 16.38 41.61 1.15
N ALA A 266 16.03 40.46 1.75
CA ALA A 266 16.08 40.23 3.18
C ALA A 266 17.02 39.06 3.47
N PHE A 267 18.21 39.36 3.99
CA PHE A 267 19.22 38.36 4.32
C PHE A 267 19.17 38.00 5.79
N ASN A 268 19.11 36.71 6.06
CA ASN A 268 19.43 36.20 7.38
C ASN A 268 20.95 36.11 7.55
N MET A 269 21.52 37.01 8.34
CA MET A 269 22.97 37.14 8.53
C MET A 269 23.31 37.23 10.03
N PRO A 270 23.80 36.14 10.65
CA PRO A 270 24.20 36.15 12.05
C PRO A 270 25.37 37.13 12.27
N GLY A 271 25.17 38.16 13.11
CA GLY A 271 26.17 39.19 13.41
C GLY A 271 25.79 40.62 13.05
N TYR A 272 24.63 40.81 12.41
CA TYR A 272 24.03 42.12 12.13
C TYR A 272 22.77 42.30 12.99
N GLY A 273 22.70 43.39 13.76
CA GLY A 273 21.72 43.50 14.85
C GLY A 273 22.11 42.66 16.07
N ASN A 274 21.43 42.84 17.21
CA ASN A 274 21.64 41.93 18.34
C ASN A 274 21.22 40.52 17.91
N ASN A 275 22.02 39.50 18.24
CA ASN A 275 21.89 38.09 17.81
C ASN A 275 20.55 37.38 18.12
N ASP A 276 19.53 38.11 18.63
CA ASP A 276 18.23 37.60 19.07
C ASP A 276 17.03 38.29 18.37
N GLU A 277 17.25 39.18 17.39
CA GLU A 277 16.17 40.02 16.82
C GLU A 277 15.71 39.54 15.42
N ASN A 278 14.40 39.27 15.29
CA ASN A 278 13.75 38.79 14.06
C ASN A 278 13.74 39.82 12.93
N ILE A 279 13.77 39.37 11.67
CA ILE A 279 13.57 40.23 10.49
C ILE A 279 12.08 40.22 10.16
N SER A 280 11.42 41.38 10.26
CA SER A 280 10.02 41.52 9.84
C SER A 280 9.93 42.48 8.66
N LEU A 281 9.41 42.01 7.53
CA LEU A 281 9.21 42.83 6.33
C LEU A 281 7.73 42.85 5.95
N THR A 282 7.17 44.05 5.82
CA THR A 282 5.83 44.27 5.27
C THR A 282 5.94 45.04 3.95
N ILE A 283 5.43 44.47 2.86
CA ILE A 283 5.39 45.12 1.54
C ILE A 283 3.93 45.44 1.22
N GLY A 284 3.62 46.73 1.08
CA GLY A 284 2.27 47.23 0.81
C GLY A 284 1.82 47.11 -0.66
N ASP A 285 0.55 47.40 -0.90
CA ASP A 285 -0.16 47.08 -2.14
C ASP A 285 0.29 47.89 -3.37
N ASN A 286 0.95 49.03 -3.15
CA ASN A 286 1.31 49.98 -4.21
C ASN A 286 2.82 50.10 -4.44
N VAL A 287 3.57 49.01 -4.24
CA VAL A 287 5.00 48.94 -4.56
C VAL A 287 5.20 48.44 -5.99
N THR A 288 5.88 49.24 -6.83
CA THR A 288 6.24 48.84 -8.21
C THR A 288 7.72 48.52 -8.28
N ILE A 289 8.09 47.29 -8.63
CA ILE A 289 9.49 46.86 -8.78
C ILE A 289 9.79 46.62 -10.26
N ASN A 290 10.89 47.20 -10.75
CA ASN A 290 11.44 46.92 -12.07
C ASN A 290 12.89 46.46 -11.92
N THR A 291 13.12 45.15 -12.02
CA THR A 291 14.43 44.52 -11.88
C THR A 291 15.15 44.32 -13.22
N SER A 292 16.46 44.06 -13.16
CA SER A 292 17.25 43.67 -14.34
C SER A 292 16.94 42.23 -14.76
N ASP A 293 17.32 41.88 -15.99
CA ASP A 293 16.88 40.66 -16.69
C ASP A 293 17.24 39.30 -16.06
N ILE A 294 18.05 39.27 -15.00
CA ILE A 294 18.69 38.07 -14.43
C ILE A 294 18.54 37.96 -12.90
N SER A 295 17.76 38.83 -12.28
CA SER A 295 17.52 38.86 -10.83
C SER A 295 16.02 38.89 -10.51
N SER A 296 15.65 38.63 -9.26
CA SER A 296 14.25 38.56 -8.83
C SER A 296 13.77 39.82 -8.12
N ASP A 297 12.45 40.03 -8.10
CA ASP A 297 11.85 41.16 -7.42
C ASP A 297 12.02 41.09 -5.89
N LEU A 298 11.92 39.87 -5.33
CA LEU A 298 12.10 39.59 -3.91
C LEU A 298 13.02 38.39 -3.68
N TYR A 299 14.00 38.54 -2.78
CA TYR A 299 14.75 37.44 -2.19
C TYR A 299 14.67 37.48 -0.67
N VAL A 300 14.34 36.34 -0.07
CA VAL A 300 14.33 36.15 1.39
C VAL A 300 15.05 34.86 1.72
N GLY A 301 16.15 34.93 2.45
CA GLY A 301 16.93 33.73 2.73
C GLY A 301 18.26 33.97 3.42
N GLY A 302 19.01 32.89 3.59
CA GLY A 302 20.38 32.94 4.14
C GLY A 302 21.30 33.81 3.29
N TYR A 303 22.20 34.53 3.94
CA TYR A 303 23.28 35.22 3.24
C TYR A 303 24.25 34.21 2.60
N PRO A 304 24.61 34.34 1.30
CA PRO A 304 25.52 33.39 0.65
C PRO A 304 26.91 33.35 1.31
N GLU A 305 27.50 32.15 1.42
CA GLU A 305 28.91 31.97 1.80
C GLU A 305 29.80 32.00 0.54
N PHE A 306 30.95 32.67 0.63
CA PHE A 306 31.88 32.83 -0.49
C PHE A 306 33.21 32.13 -0.20
N GLU A 307 33.68 31.31 -1.14
CA GLU A 307 35.06 30.80 -1.16
C GLU A 307 35.89 31.53 -2.23
N GLY A 308 36.89 32.32 -1.81
CA GLY A 308 37.81 33.00 -2.71
C GLY A 308 37.35 34.40 -3.16
N ASP A 309 37.75 34.79 -4.38
CA ASP A 309 37.51 36.14 -4.94
C ASP A 309 36.16 36.28 -5.68
N ASP A 310 35.43 35.17 -5.89
CA ASP A 310 34.10 35.18 -6.49
C ASP A 310 33.05 35.47 -5.40
N ARG A 311 32.41 36.63 -5.51
CA ARG A 311 31.39 37.14 -4.58
C ARG A 311 30.08 37.45 -5.30
N SER A 312 29.83 36.70 -6.37
CA SER A 312 28.55 36.66 -7.07
C SER A 312 27.49 35.95 -6.22
N PHE A 313 26.22 36.25 -6.46
CA PHE A 313 25.12 35.66 -5.72
C PHE A 313 24.87 34.20 -6.12
N SER A 314 24.86 33.32 -5.13
CA SER A 314 24.37 31.95 -5.23
C SER A 314 23.45 31.67 -4.05
N ALA A 315 22.21 31.26 -4.33
CA ALA A 315 21.24 30.99 -3.28
C ALA A 315 21.66 29.73 -2.47
N PRO A 316 21.79 29.81 -1.14
CA PRO A 316 22.06 28.63 -0.32
C PRO A 316 20.90 27.65 -0.39
N VAL A 317 21.22 26.39 -0.72
CA VAL A 317 20.24 25.30 -0.86
C VAL A 317 19.80 24.77 0.52
N THR A 318 20.70 24.81 1.50
CA THR A 318 20.48 24.37 2.89
C THR A 318 21.14 25.37 3.83
N TYR A 319 20.37 25.92 4.76
CA TYR A 319 20.85 26.85 5.78
C TYR A 319 19.87 26.86 6.97
N ASP A 320 20.41 26.83 8.19
CA ASP A 320 19.63 26.89 9.42
C ASP A 320 19.54 28.35 9.91
N PRO A 321 18.34 28.97 9.88
CA PRO A 321 18.19 30.36 10.25
C PRO A 321 18.50 30.64 11.72
N SER A 322 19.35 31.64 11.96
CA SER A 322 19.61 32.17 13.30
C SER A 322 18.53 33.12 13.84
N HIS A 323 17.62 33.61 12.97
CA HIS A 323 16.53 34.54 13.28
C HIS A 323 15.25 34.11 12.58
N ASP A 324 14.08 34.34 13.19
CA ASP A 324 12.82 34.20 12.46
C ASP A 324 12.73 35.31 11.42
N MET A 325 12.32 34.95 10.21
CA MET A 325 12.00 35.92 9.15
C MET A 325 10.50 35.89 8.90
N ILE A 326 9.84 37.02 9.13
CA ILE A 326 8.39 37.19 8.97
C ILE A 326 8.13 38.13 7.80
N ILE A 327 7.48 37.64 6.75
CA ILE A 327 7.16 38.41 5.54
C ILE A 327 5.65 38.56 5.41
N ASN A 328 5.16 39.81 5.41
CA ASN A 328 3.75 40.14 5.20
C ASN A 328 3.56 40.87 3.86
N THR A 329 2.75 40.30 2.96
CA THR A 329 2.46 40.88 1.64
C THR A 329 0.95 40.88 1.37
N PRO A 330 0.21 41.95 1.74
CA PRO A 330 -1.25 41.96 1.63
C PRO A 330 -1.74 41.89 0.18
N GLN A 331 -1.12 42.59 -0.80
CA GLN A 331 -1.36 42.40 -2.25
C GLN A 331 -0.14 42.85 -3.08
N VAL A 332 0.87 42.00 -3.24
CA VAL A 332 2.02 42.35 -4.10
C VAL A 332 1.80 41.84 -5.51
N LYS A 333 1.93 42.74 -6.48
CA LYS A 333 1.93 42.43 -7.91
C LYS A 333 3.37 42.42 -8.43
N PHE A 334 4.01 41.26 -8.42
CA PHE A 334 5.29 41.06 -9.09
C PHE A 334 5.05 41.13 -10.60
N THR A 335 5.62 42.14 -11.26
CA THR A 335 5.25 42.50 -12.64
C THR A 335 6.39 42.22 -13.60
N VAL A 336 6.79 40.94 -13.75
CA VAL A 336 7.81 40.55 -14.75
C VAL A 336 7.53 39.13 -15.31
N ASP A 337 7.90 38.89 -16.56
CA ASP A 337 7.84 37.58 -17.25
C ASP A 337 8.92 36.57 -16.73
N LYS A 338 9.48 36.75 -15.51
CA LYS A 338 10.67 36.06 -14.96
C LYS A 338 10.57 35.74 -13.46
N ASP A 339 11.46 34.88 -12.94
CA ASP A 339 11.53 34.43 -11.53
C ASP A 339 11.18 35.54 -10.53
N SER A 340 9.95 35.49 -10.01
CA SER A 340 9.31 36.59 -9.29
C SER A 340 9.71 36.61 -7.81
N ALA A 341 9.99 35.44 -7.20
CA ALA A 341 10.43 35.35 -5.81
C ALA A 341 11.31 34.13 -5.54
N TYR A 342 12.35 34.31 -4.72
CA TYR A 342 13.20 33.24 -4.17
C TYR A 342 13.09 33.23 -2.64
N LEU A 343 12.70 32.09 -2.07
CA LEU A 343 12.60 31.87 -0.63
C LEU A 343 13.51 30.68 -0.25
N SER A 344 14.47 30.89 0.66
CA SER A 344 15.39 29.82 1.09
C SER A 344 15.60 29.75 2.61
N GLY A 345 15.71 28.55 3.19
CA GLY A 345 15.97 28.30 4.64
C GLY A 345 14.81 27.62 5.40
N ASN A 346 14.68 27.91 6.72
CA ASN A 346 13.46 27.63 7.51
C ASN A 346 12.65 28.94 7.63
N LEU A 347 11.91 29.32 6.60
CA LEU A 347 11.07 30.52 6.58
C LEU A 347 9.64 30.21 7.08
N ASN A 348 9.10 31.09 7.91
CA ASN A 348 7.67 31.13 8.24
C ASN A 348 7.02 32.33 7.53
N ALA A 349 6.47 32.10 6.34
CA ALA A 349 5.78 33.15 5.57
C ALA A 349 4.28 33.12 5.88
N ASP A 350 3.77 34.15 6.58
CA ASP A 350 2.35 34.33 6.89
C ASP A 350 1.76 35.42 5.98
N PHE A 351 0.92 35.02 5.02
CA PHE A 351 0.30 35.96 4.07
C PHE A 351 -0.88 36.70 4.69
N LYS A 352 -0.64 37.61 5.64
CA LYS A 352 -1.72 38.37 6.25
C LYS A 352 -2.35 39.36 5.26
N ASN A 353 -3.64 39.15 4.95
CA ASN A 353 -4.58 40.07 4.30
C ASN A 353 -4.50 40.29 2.77
N GLY A 354 -4.41 39.22 1.96
CA GLY A 354 -4.87 39.29 0.57
C GLY A 354 -3.98 38.60 -0.45
N THR A 355 -4.39 38.68 -1.71
CA THR A 355 -3.92 37.85 -2.81
C THR A 355 -2.46 38.08 -3.17
N LEU A 356 -1.64 37.03 -3.13
CA LEU A 356 -0.33 37.02 -3.78
C LEU A 356 -0.49 36.63 -5.26
N GLN A 357 -0.18 37.55 -6.17
CA GLN A 357 -0.20 37.32 -7.62
C GLN A 357 1.22 37.23 -8.17
N LEU A 358 1.58 36.04 -8.67
CA LEU A 358 2.86 35.78 -9.31
C LEU A 358 2.67 35.63 -10.82
N LYS A 359 3.62 36.14 -11.61
CA LYS A 359 3.53 36.16 -13.08
C LYS A 359 4.50 35.22 -13.80
N SER A 360 5.40 34.57 -13.08
CA SER A 360 6.39 33.67 -13.69
C SER A 360 6.83 32.54 -12.76
N GLU A 361 7.85 32.67 -11.91
CA GLU A 361 8.34 31.54 -11.08
C GLU A 361 8.52 31.92 -9.60
N MET A 362 8.11 31.03 -8.68
CA MET A 362 8.50 31.07 -7.27
C MET A 362 9.27 29.81 -6.92
N ARG A 363 10.43 29.97 -6.28
CA ARG A 363 11.25 28.86 -5.78
C ARG A 363 11.26 28.84 -4.26
N VAL A 364 10.92 27.68 -3.70
CA VAL A 364 10.95 27.42 -2.26
C VAL A 364 12.01 26.35 -1.99
N LEU A 365 13.09 26.73 -1.30
CA LEU A 365 14.31 25.93 -1.12
C LEU A 365 14.59 25.65 0.37
N GLY A 366 14.80 24.40 0.76
CA GLY A 366 14.96 24.00 2.17
C GLY A 366 13.62 23.73 2.87
N SER A 367 13.66 23.47 4.19
CA SER A 367 12.51 23.08 5.03
C SER A 367 11.61 24.28 5.38
N ASN A 368 10.98 24.87 4.37
CA ASN A 368 10.08 26.00 4.54
C ASN A 368 8.62 25.55 4.60
N THR A 369 7.82 26.36 5.31
CA THR A 369 6.37 26.23 5.39
C THR A 369 5.73 27.41 4.65
N LEU A 370 4.85 27.10 3.70
CA LEU A 370 3.97 28.08 3.06
C LEU A 370 2.55 27.90 3.60
N GLU A 371 2.06 28.81 4.44
CA GLU A 371 0.72 28.72 5.04
C GLU A 371 -0.28 29.67 4.36
N VAL A 372 -1.38 29.13 3.83
CA VAL A 372 -2.53 29.90 3.34
C VAL A 372 -3.72 29.70 4.28
N LYS A 373 -4.16 30.75 4.97
CA LYS A 373 -5.25 30.71 5.96
C LYS A 373 -6.62 31.00 5.35
N GLU A 374 -7.67 30.68 6.09
CA GLU A 374 -9.06 30.81 5.65
C GLU A 374 -9.37 32.26 5.20
N GLY A 375 -9.91 32.40 3.98
CA GLY A 375 -10.20 33.70 3.38
C GLY A 375 -9.04 34.36 2.61
N GLN A 376 -7.87 33.73 2.56
CA GLN A 376 -6.75 34.15 1.71
C GLN A 376 -6.84 33.46 0.34
N THR A 377 -6.27 34.07 -0.71
CA THR A 377 -6.24 33.50 -2.06
C THR A 377 -4.81 33.52 -2.58
N PHE A 378 -4.30 32.35 -2.98
CA PHE A 378 -3.01 32.25 -3.65
C PHE A 378 -3.25 32.07 -5.16
N ASP A 379 -3.00 33.12 -5.95
CA ASP A 379 -3.30 33.15 -7.38
C ASP A 379 -2.06 32.77 -8.21
N LEU A 380 -1.99 31.49 -8.57
CA LEU A 380 -0.96 30.94 -9.44
C LEU A 380 -1.28 31.04 -10.94
N SER A 381 -2.38 31.70 -11.35
CA SER A 381 -2.92 31.67 -12.73
C SER A 381 -1.90 31.91 -13.85
N ASN A 382 -0.77 32.56 -13.56
CA ASN A 382 0.32 32.82 -14.49
C ASN A 382 1.70 32.40 -13.96
N CYS A 383 1.79 31.46 -13.00
CA CYS A 383 3.03 31.12 -12.29
C CYS A 383 3.37 29.62 -12.32
N ARG A 384 4.67 29.31 -12.28
CA ARG A 384 5.28 28.01 -12.02
C ARG A 384 5.81 27.99 -10.58
N LEU A 385 5.41 27.00 -9.80
CA LEU A 385 5.92 26.79 -8.45
C LEU A 385 6.83 25.56 -8.42
N ALA A 386 8.06 25.72 -7.91
CA ALA A 386 9.05 24.65 -7.80
C ALA A 386 9.46 24.42 -6.33
N PHE A 387 9.29 23.17 -5.86
CA PHE A 387 9.72 22.73 -4.53
C PHE A 387 10.94 21.84 -4.62
N ALA A 388 11.91 22.05 -3.74
CA ALA A 388 13.03 21.12 -3.56
C ALA A 388 12.89 20.26 -2.30
N LEU A 389 12.44 20.81 -1.16
CA LEU A 389 12.43 20.15 0.18
C LEU A 389 11.42 20.77 1.20
N GLY A 390 10.29 21.38 0.76
CA GLY A 390 9.37 22.15 1.64
C GLY A 390 7.91 21.69 1.59
N GLU A 391 7.11 22.12 2.58
CA GLU A 391 5.70 21.71 2.76
C GLU A 391 4.71 22.85 2.47
N ILE A 392 3.56 22.52 1.87
CA ILE A 392 2.46 23.47 1.65
C ILE A 392 1.36 23.21 2.66
N TYR A 393 0.84 24.25 3.30
CA TYR A 393 -0.30 24.16 4.21
C TYR A 393 -1.48 25.01 3.72
N SER A 394 -2.70 24.47 3.82
CA SER A 394 -3.94 25.26 3.73
C SER A 394 -4.75 25.05 4.98
N ASN A 395 -5.14 26.16 5.63
CA ASN A 395 -5.92 26.16 6.88
C ASN A 395 -5.29 25.30 7.99
N GLY A 396 -3.95 25.18 8.01
CA GLY A 396 -3.22 24.36 8.97
C GLY A 396 -3.02 22.90 8.59
N ASN A 397 -3.51 22.45 7.42
CA ASN A 397 -3.35 21.07 6.94
C ASN A 397 -2.30 20.98 5.82
N VAL A 398 -1.46 19.95 5.82
CA VAL A 398 -0.45 19.71 4.78
C VAL A 398 -1.12 19.30 3.46
N ILE A 399 -0.91 20.07 2.39
CA ILE A 399 -1.42 19.84 1.03
C ILE A 399 -0.43 19.02 0.20
N ALA A 400 0.87 19.16 0.48
CA ALA A 400 1.94 18.42 -0.18
C ALA A 400 3.22 18.44 0.67
N SER A 401 3.83 17.27 0.87
CA SER A 401 5.15 17.09 1.46
C SER A 401 5.99 16.19 0.53
N PRO A 402 7.07 16.70 -0.08
CA PRO A 402 7.95 15.88 -0.91
C PRO A 402 8.98 15.16 -0.03
N THR A 403 8.96 13.82 -0.05
CA THR A 403 10.01 13.03 0.60
C THR A 403 11.25 12.84 -0.27
N ASP A 404 11.14 12.88 -1.62
CA ASP A 404 12.29 12.63 -2.51
C ASP A 404 12.22 13.26 -3.94
N ALA A 405 11.26 14.16 -4.25
CA ALA A 405 11.12 14.71 -5.61
C ALA A 405 10.70 16.19 -5.67
N THR A 406 11.11 16.87 -6.75
CA THR A 406 10.69 18.25 -7.04
C THR A 406 9.25 18.29 -7.55
N THR A 407 8.31 18.83 -6.77
CA THR A 407 6.90 18.98 -7.16
C THR A 407 6.71 20.26 -7.97
N PHE A 408 6.05 20.17 -9.12
CA PHE A 408 5.62 21.33 -9.91
C PHE A 408 4.10 21.49 -9.85
N ILE A 409 3.62 22.69 -9.53
CA ILE A 409 2.19 23.05 -9.58
C ILE A 409 1.98 24.03 -10.73
N ASN A 410 1.15 23.67 -11.71
CA ASN A 410 0.72 24.54 -12.82
C ASN A 410 -0.81 24.70 -12.79
N SER A 411 -1.29 25.94 -12.73
CA SER A 411 -2.71 26.27 -12.53
C SER A 411 -3.54 26.30 -13.81
N ASN A 412 -2.96 26.18 -15.00
CA ASN A 412 -3.72 26.34 -16.24
C ASN A 412 -4.59 25.14 -16.64
N THR A 413 -4.46 23.99 -15.96
CA THR A 413 -5.20 22.75 -16.31
C THR A 413 -5.80 21.98 -15.12
N GLY A 414 -5.75 22.53 -13.90
CA GLY A 414 -5.97 21.75 -12.67
C GLY A 414 -4.63 21.28 -12.09
N LEU A 415 -4.60 20.96 -10.79
CA LEU A 415 -3.39 20.49 -10.10
C LEU A 415 -2.84 19.27 -10.85
N SER A 416 -1.69 19.44 -11.49
CA SER A 416 -1.01 18.41 -12.26
C SER A 416 0.34 18.17 -11.59
N ILE A 417 0.52 17.01 -10.95
CA ILE A 417 1.78 16.64 -10.31
C ILE A 417 2.64 15.94 -11.37
N PHE A 418 3.73 16.58 -11.79
CA PHE A 418 4.70 16.03 -12.74
C PHE A 418 5.96 15.57 -12.00
N SER A 419 6.47 14.37 -12.31
CA SER A 419 7.90 14.07 -12.11
C SER A 419 8.67 14.56 -13.34
N GLN A 420 9.88 15.12 -13.16
CA GLN A 420 10.71 15.45 -14.31
C GLN A 420 11.09 14.16 -15.06
N SER A 421 11.01 14.21 -16.39
CA SER A 421 11.58 13.23 -17.32
C SER A 421 13.12 13.28 -17.31
N GLY A 422 13.72 13.09 -16.15
CA GLY A 422 15.11 12.68 -16.03
C GLY A 422 15.17 11.16 -16.18
N ASN A 423 16.20 10.64 -16.83
CA ASN A 423 16.55 9.22 -16.77
C ASN A 423 16.86 8.83 -15.31
N PHE A 424 15.85 8.62 -14.49
CA PHE A 424 15.96 7.90 -13.25
C PHE A 424 15.87 6.43 -13.64
N GLY A 425 16.96 5.68 -13.42
CA GLY A 425 16.95 4.23 -13.64
C GLY A 425 15.79 3.61 -12.85
N ASN A 426 15.13 2.62 -13.46
CA ASN A 426 13.97 1.78 -13.10
C ASN A 426 13.45 1.60 -11.64
N ASN A 427 13.87 2.35 -10.61
CA ASN A 427 13.59 2.07 -9.19
C ASN A 427 13.16 3.31 -8.35
N HIS A 428 12.60 4.37 -8.95
CA HIS A 428 12.13 5.53 -8.17
C HIS A 428 10.63 5.77 -8.42
N SER A 429 9.78 5.41 -7.44
CA SER A 429 8.35 5.73 -7.37
C SER A 429 8.13 7.01 -6.55
N ALA A 430 7.26 7.91 -7.00
CA ALA A 430 6.82 9.04 -6.18
C ALA A 430 5.69 8.58 -5.24
N LYS A 431 5.72 8.97 -3.96
CA LYS A 431 4.60 8.76 -3.02
C LYS A 431 3.98 10.12 -2.67
N LEU A 432 2.66 10.24 -2.82
CA LEU A 432 1.85 11.36 -2.36
C LEU A 432 0.98 10.85 -1.22
N THR A 433 1.05 11.46 -0.04
CA THR A 433 0.20 11.10 1.10
C THR A 433 -0.70 12.27 1.48
N LEU A 434 -1.99 12.01 1.71
CA LEU A 434 -2.92 12.99 2.28
C LEU A 434 -2.75 13.06 3.80
N ASP A 435 -2.80 14.27 4.37
CA ASP A 435 -2.75 14.49 5.83
C ASP A 435 -4.02 15.20 6.34
N GLY A 436 -5.05 15.28 5.50
CA GLY A 436 -6.33 15.89 5.82
C GLY A 436 -7.33 15.81 4.66
N ASP A 437 -8.60 16.07 4.96
CA ASP A 437 -9.67 16.09 3.95
C ASP A 437 -9.52 17.30 3.00
N ILE A 438 -9.85 17.10 1.72
CA ILE A 438 -9.71 18.09 0.64
C ILE A 438 -11.03 18.26 -0.12
N VAL A 439 -11.37 19.51 -0.44
CA VAL A 439 -12.46 19.88 -1.36
C VAL A 439 -11.87 20.55 -2.60
N LEU A 440 -12.09 19.94 -3.76
CA LEU A 440 -11.58 20.38 -5.06
C LEU A 440 -12.62 21.19 -5.83
N GLU A 441 -12.19 22.28 -6.48
CA GLU A 441 -13.02 23.05 -7.43
C GLU A 441 -12.87 22.56 -8.88
N LYS A 442 -11.80 21.81 -9.18
CA LYS A 442 -11.46 21.28 -10.51
C LYS A 442 -10.85 19.89 -10.40
N THR A 443 -10.82 19.15 -11.50
CA THR A 443 -10.17 17.84 -11.58
C THR A 443 -8.68 17.92 -11.30
N VAL A 444 -8.19 16.97 -10.49
CA VAL A 444 -6.78 16.69 -10.30
C VAL A 444 -6.38 15.57 -11.25
N THR A 445 -5.35 15.80 -12.07
CA THR A 445 -4.84 14.76 -12.99
C THR A 445 -3.48 14.25 -12.49
N LEU A 446 -3.43 12.99 -12.07
CA LEU A 446 -2.21 12.30 -11.67
C LEU A 446 -1.46 11.84 -12.92
N SER A 447 -0.23 12.34 -13.09
CA SER A 447 0.59 12.08 -14.28
C SER A 447 1.99 11.54 -13.97
N PHE A 448 2.10 10.75 -12.90
CA PHE A 448 3.36 10.15 -12.46
C PHE A 448 3.23 8.64 -12.27
N VAL A 449 4.36 7.93 -12.24
CA VAL A 449 4.43 6.52 -11.85
C VAL A 449 4.75 6.47 -10.35
N GLY A 450 3.82 5.96 -9.54
CA GLY A 450 3.96 5.95 -8.08
C GLY A 450 2.65 5.73 -7.33
N THR A 451 2.67 6.02 -6.02
CA THR A 451 1.57 5.79 -5.09
C THR A 451 0.90 7.11 -4.66
N MET A 452 -0.43 7.17 -4.73
CA MET A 452 -1.25 8.15 -4.02
C MET A 452 -1.92 7.45 -2.84
N ASP A 453 -1.47 7.79 -1.64
CA ASP A 453 -1.94 7.31 -0.36
C ASP A 453 -2.97 8.30 0.21
N LEU A 454 -4.24 7.88 0.28
CA LEU A 454 -5.30 8.72 0.85
C LEU A 454 -5.27 8.79 2.38
N ASN A 455 -4.56 7.87 3.05
CA ASN A 455 -4.33 7.87 4.51
C ASN A 455 -5.59 8.14 5.34
N GLY A 456 -6.69 7.43 5.07
CA GLY A 456 -7.97 7.59 5.77
C GLY A 456 -8.76 8.89 5.47
N HIS A 457 -8.25 9.80 4.65
CA HIS A 457 -8.87 11.10 4.39
C HIS A 457 -9.75 11.14 3.14
N ILE A 458 -10.56 12.21 3.04
CA ILE A 458 -11.56 12.40 1.98
C ILE A 458 -11.07 13.41 0.93
N ILE A 459 -11.18 13.08 -0.36
CA ILE A 459 -11.06 14.02 -1.48
C ILE A 459 -12.43 14.19 -2.12
N SER A 460 -13.00 15.38 -2.07
CA SER A 460 -14.34 15.68 -2.60
C SER A 460 -14.32 16.68 -3.76
N CYS A 461 -15.23 16.55 -4.72
CA CYS A 461 -15.45 17.55 -5.77
C CYS A 461 -16.94 17.63 -6.15
N SER A 462 -17.45 18.83 -6.40
CA SER A 462 -18.86 19.03 -6.81
C SER A 462 -19.04 19.52 -8.25
N ALA A 463 -17.97 20.03 -8.87
CA ALA A 463 -18.06 20.67 -10.19
C ALA A 463 -17.56 19.78 -11.33
N ASN A 464 -16.55 18.93 -11.08
CA ASN A 464 -15.86 18.11 -12.08
C ASN A 464 -15.50 16.73 -11.48
N THR A 465 -14.94 15.83 -12.29
CA THR A 465 -14.31 14.59 -11.78
C THR A 465 -13.29 14.97 -10.70
N PRO A 466 -13.38 14.46 -9.46
CA PRO A 466 -12.37 14.67 -8.42
C PRO A 466 -10.96 14.32 -8.89
N ILE A 467 -10.76 13.07 -9.35
CA ILE A 467 -9.43 12.54 -9.71
C ILE A 467 -9.46 11.90 -11.10
N ALA A 468 -8.46 12.22 -11.92
CA ALA A 468 -8.14 11.52 -13.16
C ALA A 468 -6.70 11.00 -13.15
N THR A 469 -6.40 9.83 -13.71
CA THR A 469 -5.02 9.26 -13.70
C THR A 469 -4.57 8.85 -15.10
N ASN A 470 -3.37 9.24 -15.56
CA ASN A 470 -2.93 8.99 -16.95
C ASN A 470 -1.71 8.05 -17.13
N THR A 471 -1.08 7.62 -16.04
CA THR A 471 0.09 6.71 -15.99
C THR A 471 -0.09 5.67 -14.89
N GLN A 472 0.73 4.61 -14.86
CA GLN A 472 0.77 3.57 -13.81
C GLN A 472 0.76 4.17 -12.40
N THR A 473 -0.44 4.41 -11.85
CA THR A 473 -0.65 5.04 -10.55
C THR A 473 -1.30 4.01 -9.64
N LEU A 474 -0.64 3.69 -8.52
CA LEU A 474 -1.27 2.99 -7.41
C LEU A 474 -2.04 4.04 -6.59
N ILE A 475 -3.35 3.87 -6.44
CA ILE A 475 -4.14 4.64 -5.47
C ILE A 475 -4.45 3.68 -4.33
N ASP A 476 -3.84 3.95 -3.19
CA ASP A 476 -3.81 3.11 -1.99
C ASP A 476 -4.24 3.97 -0.80
N THR A 477 -4.59 3.36 0.31
CA THR A 477 -5.01 4.04 1.54
C THR A 477 -4.13 3.72 2.74
N GLY A 478 -3.15 2.83 2.61
CA GLY A 478 -2.42 2.32 3.76
C GLY A 478 -3.37 1.57 4.71
N GLU A 479 -3.18 1.71 6.03
CA GLU A 479 -3.94 0.95 7.05
C GLU A 479 -5.42 1.36 7.18
N GLU A 480 -5.83 2.58 6.76
CA GLU A 480 -7.21 3.09 6.87
C GLU A 480 -7.76 3.57 5.52
N LYS A 481 -8.92 3.04 5.07
CA LYS A 481 -9.53 3.38 3.77
C LYS A 481 -9.87 4.88 3.65
N GLY A 482 -9.14 5.61 2.80
CA GLY A 482 -9.52 6.95 2.37
C GLY A 482 -10.64 6.96 1.32
N LYS A 483 -11.29 8.11 1.13
CA LYS A 483 -12.50 8.25 0.32
C LYS A 483 -12.36 9.27 -0.82
N ILE A 484 -12.81 8.91 -2.02
CA ILE A 484 -13.00 9.83 -3.14
C ILE A 484 -14.51 10.10 -3.30
N GLU A 485 -14.91 11.35 -3.26
CA GLU A 485 -16.33 11.75 -3.24
C GLU A 485 -16.67 12.72 -4.38
N TYR A 486 -17.66 12.38 -5.19
CA TYR A 486 -18.29 13.32 -6.13
C TYR A 486 -19.72 13.65 -5.69
N THR A 487 -19.98 14.94 -5.44
CA THR A 487 -21.28 15.44 -4.94
C THR A 487 -22.02 16.31 -5.96
N GLY A 488 -21.51 16.39 -7.19
CA GLY A 488 -22.07 17.24 -8.22
C GLY A 488 -23.35 16.71 -8.87
N SER A 489 -23.91 17.49 -9.80
CA SER A 489 -25.13 17.12 -10.54
C SER A 489 -24.88 16.90 -12.03
N ALA A 490 -23.62 16.85 -12.48
CA ALA A 490 -23.32 16.66 -13.89
C ALA A 490 -23.49 15.18 -14.25
N ASN A 491 -24.35 14.91 -15.22
CA ASN A 491 -24.51 13.56 -15.76
C ASN A 491 -23.23 13.14 -16.51
N ASN A 492 -22.87 11.85 -16.43
CA ASN A 492 -21.69 11.25 -17.09
C ASN A 492 -20.31 11.70 -16.55
N VAL A 493 -20.25 12.15 -15.29
CA VAL A 493 -18.99 12.40 -14.58
C VAL A 493 -18.70 11.20 -13.66
N ALA A 494 -17.47 10.68 -13.70
CA ALA A 494 -17.00 9.70 -12.73
C ALA A 494 -16.33 10.39 -11.55
N ALA A 495 -16.46 9.81 -10.35
CA ALA A 495 -15.72 10.24 -9.17
C ALA A 495 -14.21 9.97 -9.32
N LEU A 496 -13.88 8.84 -9.95
CA LEU A 496 -12.53 8.49 -10.36
C LEU A 496 -12.50 8.12 -11.84
N ASN A 497 -11.69 8.84 -12.61
CA ASN A 497 -11.55 8.61 -14.05
C ASN A 497 -10.15 8.08 -14.42
N ILE A 498 -10.08 6.89 -14.98
CA ILE A 498 -8.81 6.26 -15.36
C ILE A 498 -8.54 6.49 -16.85
N LEU A 499 -7.42 7.14 -17.13
CA LEU A 499 -6.97 7.54 -18.46
C LEU A 499 -5.79 6.69 -18.98
N GLY A 500 -5.25 5.77 -18.15
CA GLY A 500 -4.10 4.93 -18.45
C GLY A 500 -4.09 3.66 -17.59
N THR A 501 -2.92 3.26 -17.10
CA THR A 501 -2.82 2.11 -16.18
C THR A 501 -3.02 2.53 -14.73
N ALA A 502 -3.84 1.84 -13.95
CA ALA A 502 -4.01 2.11 -12.52
C ALA A 502 -4.14 0.82 -11.72
N ILE A 503 -3.65 0.85 -10.48
CA ILE A 503 -3.91 -0.17 -9.47
C ILE A 503 -4.69 0.52 -8.35
N LEU A 504 -5.85 0.00 -7.99
CA LEU A 504 -6.71 0.54 -6.95
C LEU A 504 -6.80 -0.49 -5.83
N ASP A 505 -6.35 -0.12 -4.63
CA ASP A 505 -6.39 -0.98 -3.46
C ASP A 505 -6.88 -0.20 -2.25
N GLY A 506 -7.83 -0.78 -1.49
CA GLY A 506 -8.27 -0.22 -0.21
C GLY A 506 -9.06 1.10 -0.26
N ILE A 507 -9.47 1.62 -1.43
CA ILE A 507 -10.18 2.91 -1.51
C ILE A 507 -11.72 2.80 -1.35
N CYS A 508 -12.35 3.86 -0.85
CA CYS A 508 -13.79 4.06 -0.93
C CYS A 508 -14.14 5.14 -1.97
N VAL A 509 -15.15 4.90 -2.81
CA VAL A 509 -15.62 5.86 -3.83
C VAL A 509 -17.12 6.08 -3.66
N GLU A 510 -17.52 7.32 -3.37
CA GLU A 510 -18.94 7.73 -3.33
C GLU A 510 -19.24 8.74 -4.44
N SER A 511 -20.31 8.52 -5.20
CA SER A 511 -20.64 9.37 -6.34
C SER A 511 -22.13 9.59 -6.53
N THR A 512 -22.54 10.84 -6.71
CA THR A 512 -23.88 11.20 -7.21
C THR A 512 -24.04 10.98 -8.72
N ALA A 513 -22.99 10.56 -9.42
CA ALA A 513 -22.97 10.19 -10.83
C ALA A 513 -22.32 8.80 -10.98
N TYR A 514 -21.28 8.63 -11.81
CA TYR A 514 -20.60 7.34 -12.00
C TYR A 514 -19.54 7.16 -10.91
N GLY A 515 -19.30 5.93 -10.46
CA GLY A 515 -18.26 5.63 -9.47
C GLY A 515 -16.86 5.74 -10.10
N ILE A 516 -16.40 4.64 -10.68
CA ILE A 516 -15.12 4.55 -11.40
C ILE A 516 -15.41 4.34 -12.88
N ALA A 517 -14.73 5.11 -13.74
CA ALA A 517 -14.85 4.92 -15.18
C ALA A 517 -13.49 4.99 -15.89
N THR A 518 -13.38 4.30 -17.03
CA THR A 518 -12.26 4.48 -17.97
C THR A 518 -12.70 5.38 -19.13
N THR A 519 -11.89 6.41 -19.46
CA THR A 519 -12.21 7.32 -20.59
C THR A 519 -11.07 7.57 -21.57
N PHE A 520 -10.05 6.70 -21.62
CA PHE A 520 -9.00 6.72 -22.67
C PHE A 520 -8.72 5.32 -23.25
N ASP A 521 -8.11 5.28 -24.44
CA ASP A 521 -7.63 4.04 -25.07
C ASP A 521 -6.53 3.38 -24.22
N ASN A 522 -6.48 2.05 -24.22
CA ASN A 522 -5.48 1.23 -23.53
C ASN A 522 -5.43 1.45 -22.00
N ALA A 523 -6.54 1.83 -21.38
CA ALA A 523 -6.65 1.89 -19.93
C ALA A 523 -6.59 0.47 -19.34
N ASN A 524 -5.70 0.21 -18.37
CA ASN A 524 -5.55 -1.10 -17.74
C ASN A 524 -5.71 -0.95 -16.23
N VAL A 525 -6.73 -1.56 -15.63
CA VAL A 525 -7.08 -1.33 -14.23
C VAL A 525 -7.08 -2.65 -13.46
N SER A 526 -6.34 -2.71 -12.36
CA SER A 526 -6.46 -3.78 -11.36
C SER A 526 -7.12 -3.22 -10.11
N ILE A 527 -8.13 -3.90 -9.58
CA ILE A 527 -8.95 -3.45 -8.46
C ILE A 527 -9.05 -4.54 -7.40
N SER A 528 -8.67 -4.20 -6.16
CA SER A 528 -8.75 -5.08 -5.00
C SER A 528 -9.25 -4.29 -3.78
N ASN A 529 -10.07 -4.90 -2.92
CA ASN A 529 -10.54 -4.30 -1.67
C ASN A 529 -11.17 -2.89 -1.80
N VAL A 530 -11.85 -2.62 -2.93
CA VAL A 530 -12.47 -1.31 -3.22
C VAL A 530 -13.97 -1.32 -2.92
N ASP A 531 -14.45 -0.26 -2.27
CA ASP A 531 -15.89 -0.04 -2.02
C ASP A 531 -16.40 1.13 -2.85
N VAL A 532 -17.33 0.88 -3.78
CA VAL A 532 -17.95 1.91 -4.63
C VAL A 532 -19.44 2.01 -4.35
N LYS A 533 -19.93 3.23 -4.14
CA LYS A 533 -21.37 3.54 -4.10
C LYS A 533 -21.69 4.72 -5.02
N ALA A 534 -22.43 4.45 -6.08
CA ALA A 534 -22.74 5.42 -7.12
C ALA A 534 -24.25 5.49 -7.39
N VAL A 535 -24.76 6.65 -7.82
CA VAL A 535 -26.13 6.75 -8.35
C VAL A 535 -26.21 6.17 -9.76
N GLY A 536 -25.24 6.49 -10.61
CA GLY A 536 -25.01 5.84 -11.90
C GLY A 536 -24.31 4.49 -11.74
N PRO A 537 -23.74 3.91 -12.81
CA PRO A 537 -22.95 2.70 -12.69
C PRO A 537 -21.82 2.85 -11.67
N ALA A 538 -21.62 1.83 -10.85
CA ALA A 538 -20.50 1.79 -9.93
C ALA A 538 -19.19 1.69 -10.72
N LEU A 539 -19.17 0.82 -11.74
CA LEU A 539 -18.08 0.69 -12.70
C LEU A 539 -18.59 0.88 -14.12
N ALA A 540 -17.83 1.59 -14.95
CA ALA A 540 -18.15 1.73 -16.37
C ALA A 540 -16.90 1.83 -17.25
N SER A 541 -17.00 1.34 -18.48
CA SER A 541 -16.06 1.68 -19.54
C SER A 541 -16.71 2.61 -20.57
N ASN A 542 -15.93 3.06 -21.55
CA ASN A 542 -16.40 3.92 -22.63
C ASN A 542 -16.44 3.16 -23.97
N GLY A 543 -17.62 3.19 -24.61
CA GLY A 543 -17.88 2.42 -25.84
C GLY A 543 -17.13 2.89 -27.09
N THR A 544 -16.54 4.08 -27.10
CA THR A 544 -15.78 4.59 -28.27
C THR A 544 -14.29 4.30 -28.20
N LEU A 545 -13.82 3.64 -27.13
CA LEU A 545 -12.41 3.45 -26.83
C LEU A 545 -12.00 1.99 -26.97
N SER A 546 -10.73 1.74 -27.20
CA SER A 546 -10.14 0.43 -27.51
C SER A 546 -9.06 0.02 -26.51
N GLY A 547 -8.85 -1.28 -26.32
CA GLY A 547 -7.79 -1.83 -25.44
C GLY A 547 -8.00 -1.58 -23.94
N THR A 548 -9.21 -1.24 -23.51
CA THR A 548 -9.52 -1.10 -22.07
C THR A 548 -9.57 -2.48 -21.41
N SER A 549 -8.91 -2.67 -20.28
CA SER A 549 -9.03 -3.86 -19.43
C SER A 549 -9.29 -3.50 -17.97
N MET A 550 -10.14 -4.27 -17.29
CA MET A 550 -10.42 -4.14 -15.85
C MET A 550 -10.42 -5.52 -15.19
N LYS A 551 -9.54 -5.72 -14.22
CA LYS A 551 -9.45 -6.94 -13.41
C LYS A 551 -9.89 -6.64 -11.99
N ILE A 552 -10.82 -7.43 -11.46
CA ILE A 552 -11.47 -7.20 -10.16
C ILE A 552 -11.44 -8.50 -9.37
N ASP A 553 -10.76 -8.51 -8.23
CA ASP A 553 -10.66 -9.69 -7.36
C ASP A 553 -11.53 -9.61 -6.11
N SER A 554 -11.90 -8.41 -5.66
CA SER A 554 -12.63 -8.19 -4.42
C SER A 554 -13.16 -6.76 -4.31
N GLY A 555 -14.21 -6.57 -3.51
CA GLY A 555 -14.81 -5.26 -3.29
C GLY A 555 -16.34 -5.29 -3.25
N ASN A 556 -16.95 -4.13 -3.01
CA ASN A 556 -18.40 -3.96 -2.99
C ASN A 556 -18.81 -2.79 -3.89
N TYR A 557 -19.57 -3.08 -4.95
CA TYR A 557 -19.89 -2.15 -6.03
C TYR A 557 -21.41 -1.95 -6.12
N ILE A 558 -21.90 -0.85 -5.56
CA ILE A 558 -23.32 -0.56 -5.42
C ILE A 558 -23.72 0.59 -6.35
N SER A 559 -24.60 0.32 -7.30
CA SER A 559 -25.37 1.33 -8.03
C SER A 559 -26.76 1.47 -7.43
N THR A 560 -27.15 2.68 -7.01
CA THR A 560 -28.49 2.92 -6.43
C THR A 560 -29.55 3.33 -7.44
N GLY A 561 -29.17 3.64 -8.67
CA GLY A 561 -30.08 4.16 -9.70
C GLY A 561 -29.81 3.67 -11.12
N SER A 562 -28.90 2.72 -11.31
CA SER A 562 -28.48 2.20 -12.62
C SER A 562 -28.07 0.72 -12.52
N VAL A 563 -27.37 0.23 -13.54
CA VAL A 563 -26.71 -1.08 -13.52
C VAL A 563 -25.47 -1.04 -12.62
N ALA A 564 -25.08 -2.14 -11.99
CA ALA A 564 -23.87 -2.19 -11.16
C ALA A 564 -22.61 -1.94 -11.99
N VAL A 565 -22.47 -2.68 -13.11
CA VAL A 565 -21.34 -2.58 -14.04
C VAL A 565 -21.86 -2.38 -15.47
N TYR A 566 -21.37 -1.35 -16.16
CA TYR A 566 -21.74 -1.06 -17.54
C TYR A 566 -20.52 -1.22 -18.48
N ILE A 567 -20.56 -2.21 -19.37
CA ILE A 567 -19.46 -2.56 -20.29
C ILE A 567 -19.91 -2.31 -21.74
N PRO A 568 -19.80 -1.07 -22.24
CA PRO A 568 -20.03 -0.78 -23.65
C PRO A 568 -18.88 -1.23 -24.57
N ASN A 569 -17.66 -1.36 -24.04
CA ASN A 569 -16.48 -1.96 -24.70
C ASN A 569 -15.39 -2.34 -23.67
N GLY A 570 -14.38 -3.12 -24.07
CA GLY A 570 -13.23 -3.51 -23.22
C GLY A 570 -13.36 -4.87 -22.55
N ASP A 571 -12.27 -5.32 -21.94
CA ASP A 571 -12.13 -6.66 -21.35
C ASP A 571 -12.24 -6.62 -19.83
N PHE A 572 -13.28 -7.25 -19.28
CA PHE A 572 -13.52 -7.31 -17.84
C PHE A 572 -13.29 -8.73 -17.34
N ASP A 573 -12.51 -8.86 -16.27
CA ASP A 573 -12.19 -10.12 -15.61
C ASP A 573 -12.54 -10.01 -14.12
N LEU A 574 -13.55 -10.76 -13.69
CA LEU A 574 -14.12 -10.71 -12.34
C LEU A 574 -13.87 -12.06 -11.67
N SER A 575 -12.98 -12.09 -10.68
CA SER A 575 -12.71 -13.29 -9.88
C SER A 575 -13.28 -13.22 -8.45
N GLY A 576 -13.80 -12.06 -8.05
CA GLY A 576 -14.52 -11.88 -6.80
C GLY A 576 -15.20 -10.51 -6.65
N GLY A 577 -15.93 -10.35 -5.55
CA GLY A 577 -16.62 -9.11 -5.18
C GLY A 577 -18.14 -9.15 -5.33
N THR A 578 -18.82 -8.18 -4.72
CA THR A 578 -20.28 -8.06 -4.72
C THR A 578 -20.73 -6.88 -5.57
N PHE A 579 -21.60 -7.11 -6.56
CA PHE A 579 -22.09 -6.13 -7.52
C PHE A 579 -23.60 -5.98 -7.38
N THR A 580 -24.07 -4.83 -6.89
CA THR A 580 -25.51 -4.59 -6.65
C THR A 580 -26.00 -3.41 -7.47
N GLY A 581 -27.08 -3.60 -8.22
CA GLY A 581 -27.69 -2.54 -9.03
C GLY A 581 -29.18 -2.78 -9.30
N LEU A 582 -29.82 -1.88 -10.04
CA LEU A 582 -31.16 -2.13 -10.56
C LEU A 582 -31.14 -3.25 -11.61
N SER A 583 -30.09 -3.30 -12.44
CA SER A 583 -29.57 -4.52 -13.07
C SER A 583 -28.15 -4.78 -12.57
N GLY A 584 -27.64 -6.00 -12.75
CA GLY A 584 -26.29 -6.37 -12.32
C GLY A 584 -25.22 -5.94 -13.32
N LEU A 585 -24.69 -6.91 -14.06
CA LEU A 585 -23.68 -6.74 -15.10
C LEU A 585 -24.37 -6.54 -16.46
N GLN A 586 -24.00 -5.48 -17.18
CA GLN A 586 -24.50 -5.23 -18.53
C GLN A 586 -23.36 -5.16 -19.54
N VAL A 587 -23.34 -6.11 -20.47
CA VAL A 587 -22.35 -6.22 -21.56
C VAL A 587 -23.00 -5.79 -22.86
N CYS A 588 -22.50 -4.72 -23.47
CA CYS A 588 -22.90 -4.26 -24.80
C CYS A 588 -21.78 -4.45 -25.85
N GLY A 589 -20.53 -4.61 -25.43
CA GLY A 589 -19.36 -4.85 -26.28
C GLY A 589 -18.13 -5.26 -25.46
N GLY A 590 -17.06 -5.70 -26.13
CA GLY A 590 -15.86 -6.23 -25.49
C GLY A 590 -16.04 -7.64 -24.94
N SER A 591 -15.30 -7.96 -23.87
CA SER A 591 -15.30 -9.28 -23.24
C SER A 591 -15.64 -9.22 -21.75
N LEU A 592 -16.24 -10.30 -21.24
CA LEU A 592 -16.48 -10.50 -19.81
C LEU A 592 -16.08 -11.94 -19.43
N SER A 593 -15.21 -12.07 -18.44
CA SER A 593 -14.90 -13.32 -17.75
C SER A 593 -15.38 -13.22 -16.31
N VAL A 594 -16.15 -14.21 -15.86
CA VAL A 594 -16.58 -14.33 -14.46
C VAL A 594 -16.13 -15.69 -13.93
N SER A 595 -15.35 -15.67 -12.85
CA SER A 595 -14.86 -16.85 -12.12
C SER A 595 -14.93 -16.58 -10.61
N GLY A 596 -14.70 -17.63 -9.80
CA GLY A 596 -14.61 -17.50 -8.34
C GLY A 596 -15.88 -16.98 -7.65
N ASP A 597 -15.67 -16.32 -6.50
CA ASP A 597 -16.71 -15.85 -5.57
C ASP A 597 -17.27 -14.48 -5.96
N VAL A 598 -17.82 -14.38 -7.17
CA VAL A 598 -18.53 -13.19 -7.65
C VAL A 598 -20.01 -13.26 -7.26
N GLU A 599 -20.54 -12.22 -6.65
CA GLU A 599 -21.97 -12.12 -6.34
C GLU A 599 -22.60 -10.92 -7.06
N VAL A 600 -23.64 -11.17 -7.85
CA VAL A 600 -24.35 -10.16 -8.64
C VAL A 600 -25.81 -10.10 -8.21
N ASN A 601 -26.23 -8.94 -7.74
CA ASN A 601 -27.56 -8.68 -7.19
C ASN A 601 -28.31 -7.62 -8.01
N ALA A 602 -29.25 -8.06 -8.84
CA ALA A 602 -30.21 -7.19 -9.53
C ALA A 602 -31.47 -7.00 -8.68
N THR A 603 -31.69 -5.77 -8.25
CA THR A 603 -32.76 -5.37 -7.32
C THR A 603 -33.93 -4.66 -7.99
N GLY A 604 -33.75 -4.24 -9.23
CA GLY A 604 -34.72 -3.49 -10.00
C GLY A 604 -35.70 -4.37 -10.78
N VAL A 605 -36.63 -3.69 -11.44
CA VAL A 605 -37.55 -4.27 -12.43
C VAL A 605 -37.31 -3.61 -13.77
N GLU A 606 -37.78 -4.22 -14.85
CA GLU A 606 -37.64 -3.66 -16.19
C GLU A 606 -38.25 -2.26 -16.32
N GLU A 607 -37.47 -1.31 -16.86
CA GLU A 607 -37.88 0.05 -17.13
C GLU A 607 -37.83 0.38 -18.63
N GLU A 608 -38.76 1.23 -19.09
CA GLU A 608 -38.77 1.69 -20.47
C GLU A 608 -37.52 2.55 -20.78
N LYS A 609 -36.74 2.14 -21.78
CA LYS A 609 -35.58 2.92 -22.26
C LYS A 609 -36.03 4.18 -23.00
N LYS A 610 -35.72 5.35 -22.43
CA LYS A 610 -36.12 6.66 -22.99
C LYS A 610 -35.06 7.36 -23.84
N GLU A 611 -33.81 6.93 -23.71
CA GLU A 611 -32.66 7.56 -24.35
C GLU A 611 -31.98 6.57 -25.30
N ASN A 612 -31.38 7.04 -26.39
CA ASN A 612 -30.77 6.18 -27.41
C ASN A 612 -29.46 5.52 -26.98
N ASP A 613 -28.80 6.04 -25.93
CA ASP A 613 -27.49 5.58 -25.48
C ASP A 613 -27.46 5.42 -23.95
N GLY A 614 -26.42 4.79 -23.41
CA GLY A 614 -26.23 4.53 -21.99
C GLY A 614 -26.87 3.23 -21.49
N PRO A 615 -26.75 2.95 -20.19
CA PRO A 615 -27.21 1.70 -19.58
C PRO A 615 -28.72 1.49 -19.69
N VAL A 616 -29.15 0.23 -19.71
CA VAL A 616 -30.57 -0.19 -19.71
C VAL A 616 -30.89 -0.84 -18.36
N VAL A 617 -31.94 -0.37 -17.69
CA VAL A 617 -32.44 -1.02 -16.47
C VAL A 617 -33.51 -2.03 -16.87
N ASP A 618 -33.13 -3.30 -16.84
CA ASP A 618 -33.92 -4.42 -17.35
C ASP A 618 -34.18 -5.51 -16.30
N GLY A 619 -33.70 -5.30 -15.07
CA GLY A 619 -33.86 -6.19 -13.91
C GLY A 619 -33.00 -7.46 -13.94
N ALA A 620 -32.16 -7.68 -14.96
CA ALA A 620 -31.35 -8.89 -15.05
C ALA A 620 -30.05 -8.79 -14.25
N ALA A 621 -29.61 -9.90 -13.65
CA ALA A 621 -28.30 -9.97 -13.01
C ALA A 621 -27.19 -9.98 -14.07
N LEU A 622 -27.37 -10.68 -15.18
CA LEU A 622 -26.52 -10.61 -16.37
C LEU A 622 -27.37 -10.21 -17.60
N SER A 623 -27.05 -9.07 -18.21
CA SER A 623 -27.73 -8.56 -19.39
C SER A 623 -26.74 -8.39 -20.55
N VAL A 624 -26.94 -9.15 -21.62
CA VAL A 624 -26.11 -9.08 -22.83
C VAL A 624 -26.88 -8.41 -23.97
N ILE A 625 -26.44 -7.23 -24.39
CA ILE A 625 -27.21 -6.39 -25.31
C ILE A 625 -26.43 -6.16 -26.60
N ASN A 626 -26.89 -6.76 -27.69
CA ASN A 626 -26.37 -6.47 -29.03
C ASN A 626 -26.90 -5.11 -29.53
N ARG A 627 -26.02 -4.10 -29.60
CA ARG A 627 -26.35 -2.74 -30.08
C ARG A 627 -26.32 -2.60 -31.61
N ASN A 628 -26.65 -3.66 -32.35
CA ASN A 628 -26.76 -3.70 -33.81
C ASN A 628 -25.55 -3.10 -34.57
N GLY A 629 -24.35 -3.46 -34.13
CA GLY A 629 -23.09 -3.04 -34.74
C GLY A 629 -22.53 -1.71 -34.26
N ALA A 630 -23.16 -1.04 -33.30
CA ALA A 630 -22.56 0.11 -32.62
C ALA A 630 -21.38 -0.31 -31.73
N TYR A 631 -21.46 -1.50 -31.12
CA TYR A 631 -20.41 -2.15 -30.36
C TYR A 631 -20.27 -3.60 -30.82
N HIS A 632 -19.12 -4.21 -30.54
CA HIS A 632 -18.83 -5.60 -30.88
C HIS A 632 -18.59 -6.39 -29.60
N ILE A 633 -19.40 -7.42 -29.34
CA ILE A 633 -19.17 -8.37 -28.26
C ILE A 633 -18.18 -9.41 -28.79
N GLU A 634 -17.07 -9.58 -28.08
CA GLU A 634 -16.01 -10.52 -28.44
C GLU A 634 -16.27 -11.88 -27.76
N HIS A 635 -16.10 -11.97 -26.44
CA HIS A 635 -16.28 -13.20 -25.67
C HIS A 635 -16.90 -12.95 -24.28
N ILE A 636 -17.93 -13.72 -23.92
CA ILE A 636 -18.49 -13.74 -22.57
C ILE A 636 -18.41 -15.15 -22.02
N THR A 637 -17.67 -15.33 -20.94
CA THR A 637 -17.47 -16.62 -20.26
C THR A 637 -17.88 -16.49 -18.80
N VAL A 638 -18.78 -17.37 -18.34
CA VAL A 638 -19.19 -17.46 -16.94
C VAL A 638 -18.89 -18.86 -16.44
N ASN A 639 -17.85 -18.96 -15.60
CA ASN A 639 -17.35 -20.20 -15.01
C ASN A 639 -17.55 -20.26 -13.48
N GLY A 640 -18.29 -19.31 -12.90
CA GLY A 640 -18.61 -19.27 -11.47
C GLY A 640 -19.53 -18.10 -11.11
N GLY A 641 -19.72 -17.91 -9.81
CA GLY A 641 -20.49 -16.78 -9.24
C GLY A 641 -21.99 -17.04 -9.03
N LYS A 642 -22.62 -16.12 -8.29
CA LYS A 642 -24.04 -16.13 -7.90
C LYS A 642 -24.77 -14.95 -8.53
N PHE A 643 -25.85 -15.21 -9.25
CA PHE A 643 -26.61 -14.23 -10.02
C PHE A 643 -28.06 -14.19 -9.53
N ASN A 644 -28.39 -13.17 -8.74
CA ASN A 644 -29.70 -13.01 -8.13
C ASN A 644 -30.51 -11.92 -8.82
N SER A 645 -31.72 -12.24 -9.28
CA SER A 645 -32.64 -11.24 -9.83
C SER A 645 -33.96 -11.18 -9.06
N SER A 646 -34.26 -9.99 -8.52
CA SER A 646 -35.55 -9.70 -7.90
C SER A 646 -36.71 -9.67 -8.90
N SER A 647 -36.41 -9.47 -10.19
CA SER A 647 -37.41 -9.50 -11.27
C SER A 647 -37.71 -10.92 -11.77
N GLY A 648 -36.94 -11.91 -11.31
CA GLY A 648 -37.06 -13.30 -11.72
C GLY A 648 -36.33 -13.64 -13.02
N VAL A 649 -35.54 -12.73 -13.60
CA VAL A 649 -34.72 -13.00 -14.80
C VAL A 649 -33.25 -12.86 -14.45
N ALA A 650 -32.55 -13.98 -14.26
CA ALA A 650 -31.15 -13.96 -13.84
C ALA A 650 -30.22 -13.58 -15.01
N ALA A 651 -30.42 -14.18 -16.19
CA ALA A 651 -29.59 -13.89 -17.36
C ALA A 651 -30.39 -13.84 -18.67
N LYS A 652 -30.20 -12.79 -19.46
CA LYS A 652 -30.83 -12.64 -20.78
C LYS A 652 -29.93 -11.96 -21.80
N ALA A 653 -30.24 -12.22 -23.08
CA ALA A 653 -29.61 -11.55 -24.21
C ALA A 653 -30.64 -11.11 -25.25
N TYR A 654 -30.44 -9.92 -25.85
CA TYR A 654 -31.34 -9.36 -26.85
C TYR A 654 -30.65 -8.28 -27.69
N SER A 655 -31.29 -7.88 -28.79
CA SER A 655 -30.84 -6.77 -29.63
C SER A 655 -31.57 -5.47 -29.28
N LEU A 656 -30.85 -4.35 -29.31
CA LEU A 656 -31.41 -3.00 -29.06
C LEU A 656 -30.98 -2.03 -30.18
N ASP A 657 -31.96 -1.47 -30.90
CA ASP A 657 -31.77 -0.38 -31.87
C ASP A 657 -32.38 0.93 -31.35
N GLY A 658 -31.53 1.84 -30.89
CA GLY A 658 -31.95 3.05 -30.19
C GLY A 658 -32.72 2.71 -28.91
N THR A 659 -34.04 2.65 -29.00
CA THR A 659 -34.95 2.29 -27.91
C THR A 659 -35.82 1.06 -28.21
N THR A 660 -35.65 0.43 -29.39
CA THR A 660 -36.45 -0.72 -29.83
C THR A 660 -35.74 -2.03 -29.50
N ILE A 661 -36.40 -2.88 -28.71
CA ILE A 661 -35.93 -4.23 -28.36
C ILE A 661 -36.40 -5.23 -29.42
N SER A 662 -35.53 -6.17 -29.79
CA SER A 662 -35.85 -7.32 -30.63
C SER A 662 -35.07 -8.56 -30.20
N ASP A 663 -35.53 -9.74 -30.61
CA ASP A 663 -34.78 -10.98 -30.41
C ASP A 663 -33.43 -10.89 -31.13
N TRP A 664 -32.37 -11.29 -30.43
CA TRP A 664 -31.07 -11.48 -31.06
C TRP A 664 -31.10 -12.86 -31.70
N ASN A 665 -31.19 -12.92 -33.04
CA ASN A 665 -31.11 -14.18 -33.79
C ASN A 665 -29.77 -14.85 -33.46
N THR A 666 -29.83 -15.81 -32.54
CA THR A 666 -28.79 -16.65 -31.93
C THR A 666 -27.38 -16.03 -31.97
N PRO A 667 -26.80 -15.62 -30.82
CA PRO A 667 -25.36 -15.34 -30.74
C PRO A 667 -24.59 -16.48 -31.40
N ALA A 668 -23.48 -16.23 -32.10
CA ALA A 668 -22.64 -17.35 -32.52
C ALA A 668 -22.27 -18.14 -31.25
N GLU A 669 -22.36 -19.48 -31.28
CA GLU A 669 -22.15 -20.34 -30.11
C GLU A 669 -20.82 -20.09 -29.38
N SER A 670 -19.84 -19.47 -30.06
CA SER A 670 -18.53 -19.08 -29.50
C SER A 670 -18.45 -17.69 -28.85
N THR A 671 -19.54 -16.91 -28.82
CA THR A 671 -19.55 -15.53 -28.31
C THR A 671 -20.00 -15.44 -26.85
N ILE A 672 -20.88 -16.34 -26.40
CA ILE A 672 -21.40 -16.38 -25.03
C ILE A 672 -21.44 -17.82 -24.54
N THR A 673 -20.82 -18.10 -23.41
CA THR A 673 -20.76 -19.44 -22.84
C THR A 673 -20.87 -19.37 -21.32
N ILE A 674 -22.05 -19.64 -20.78
CA ILE A 674 -22.26 -19.90 -19.35
C ILE A 674 -22.02 -21.38 -19.10
N MET A 675 -20.92 -21.71 -18.43
CA MET A 675 -20.53 -23.08 -18.12
C MET A 675 -20.87 -23.46 -16.68
N ASN A 676 -20.75 -22.53 -15.73
CA ASN A 676 -21.03 -22.76 -14.31
C ASN A 676 -21.73 -21.54 -13.68
N GLY A 677 -21.98 -21.62 -12.37
CA GLY A 677 -22.59 -20.55 -11.57
C GLY A 677 -23.98 -20.90 -11.05
N ASN A 678 -24.47 -20.12 -10.10
CA ASN A 678 -25.81 -20.23 -9.51
C ASN A 678 -26.69 -19.06 -9.95
N PHE A 679 -27.84 -19.34 -10.55
CA PHE A 679 -28.77 -18.36 -11.10
C PHE A 679 -30.13 -18.44 -10.41
N GLN A 680 -30.43 -17.44 -9.57
CA GLN A 680 -31.74 -17.30 -8.94
C GLN A 680 -32.66 -16.47 -9.85
N GLY A 681 -33.26 -17.15 -10.83
CA GLY A 681 -34.17 -16.59 -11.83
C GLY A 681 -34.02 -17.25 -13.20
N ASP A 682 -34.85 -16.85 -14.15
CA ASP A 682 -34.85 -17.39 -15.51
C ASP A 682 -33.54 -17.06 -16.25
N VAL A 683 -32.97 -18.08 -16.90
CA VAL A 683 -31.80 -17.96 -17.78
C VAL A 683 -32.22 -18.31 -19.21
N SER A 684 -31.88 -17.44 -20.17
CA SER A 684 -32.09 -17.75 -21.58
C SER A 684 -31.26 -18.97 -21.99
N LYS A 685 -31.91 -20.00 -22.52
CA LYS A 685 -31.28 -21.30 -22.85
C LYS A 685 -30.12 -21.18 -23.85
N ASP A 686 -30.19 -20.19 -24.74
CA ASP A 686 -29.16 -19.94 -25.77
C ASP A 686 -27.86 -19.35 -25.19
N LEU A 687 -27.80 -19.06 -23.88
CA LEU A 687 -26.60 -18.58 -23.19
C LEU A 687 -25.83 -19.69 -22.47
N LEU A 688 -26.48 -20.83 -22.24
CA LEU A 688 -25.85 -21.97 -21.58
C LEU A 688 -24.98 -22.72 -22.58
N GLY A 689 -23.85 -23.25 -22.10
CA GLY A 689 -23.03 -24.16 -22.88
C GLY A 689 -23.81 -25.40 -23.37
N GLU A 690 -23.33 -26.02 -24.44
CA GLU A 690 -23.95 -27.23 -24.98
C GLU A 690 -24.02 -28.32 -23.89
N GLY A 691 -25.15 -29.02 -23.81
CA GLY A 691 -25.34 -30.08 -22.83
C GLY A 691 -25.69 -29.62 -21.41
N LEU A 692 -25.79 -28.30 -21.14
CA LEU A 692 -26.09 -27.75 -19.82
C LEU A 692 -27.58 -27.34 -19.67
N GLU A 693 -28.02 -27.23 -18.42
CA GLU A 693 -29.31 -26.69 -17.98
C GLU A 693 -29.23 -26.05 -16.58
N ILE A 694 -30.30 -25.38 -16.13
CA ILE A 694 -30.40 -24.85 -14.77
C ILE A 694 -31.15 -25.86 -13.90
N GLY A 695 -30.51 -26.30 -12.82
CA GLY A 695 -31.08 -27.18 -11.81
C GLY A 695 -32.10 -26.49 -10.90
N ASP A 696 -32.81 -27.27 -10.08
CA ASP A 696 -33.90 -26.77 -9.22
C ASP A 696 -33.43 -25.75 -8.17
N ASN A 697 -32.15 -25.79 -7.78
CA ASN A 697 -31.52 -24.86 -6.84
C ASN A 697 -30.85 -23.64 -7.51
N GLY A 698 -30.95 -23.54 -8.84
CA GLY A 698 -30.35 -22.48 -9.65
C GLY A 698 -28.96 -22.79 -10.21
N ASP A 699 -28.32 -23.90 -9.84
CA ASP A 699 -26.98 -24.23 -10.35
C ASP A 699 -27.03 -24.60 -11.84
N VAL A 700 -25.99 -24.21 -12.57
CA VAL A 700 -25.76 -24.75 -13.90
C VAL A 700 -25.30 -26.21 -13.74
N VAL A 701 -26.06 -27.13 -14.31
CA VAL A 701 -25.82 -28.58 -14.22
C VAL A 701 -25.75 -29.21 -15.60
N GLY A 702 -25.13 -30.38 -15.68
CA GLY A 702 -25.15 -31.21 -16.89
C GLY A 702 -26.51 -31.85 -17.09
N LYS A 703 -26.99 -31.89 -18.33
CA LYS A 703 -28.16 -32.71 -18.68
C LYS A 703 -27.87 -34.18 -18.44
N GLU A 704 -28.87 -34.89 -17.95
CA GLU A 704 -28.78 -36.33 -17.69
C GLU A 704 -28.20 -37.09 -18.89
N GLY A 705 -27.14 -37.88 -18.65
CA GLY A 705 -26.45 -38.70 -19.65
C GLY A 705 -25.46 -37.98 -20.57
N VAL A 706 -25.24 -36.67 -20.37
CA VAL A 706 -24.19 -35.92 -21.07
C VAL A 706 -22.90 -35.99 -20.26
N VAL A 707 -21.78 -36.32 -20.93
CA VAL A 707 -20.44 -36.36 -20.36
C VAL A 707 -19.60 -35.26 -21.01
N PHE A 708 -18.90 -34.47 -20.19
CA PHE A 708 -18.09 -33.35 -20.63
C PHE A 708 -16.62 -33.74 -20.74
N ASP A 709 -16.07 -33.70 -21.95
CA ASP A 709 -14.65 -33.92 -22.21
C ASP A 709 -13.85 -32.67 -21.79
N VAL A 710 -12.95 -32.80 -20.82
CA VAL A 710 -12.10 -31.70 -20.29
C VAL A 710 -10.64 -32.15 -20.17
N THR A 711 -9.68 -31.24 -20.27
CA THR A 711 -8.28 -31.52 -19.87
C THR A 711 -8.12 -31.50 -18.35
N SER A 712 -6.96 -31.95 -17.82
CA SER A 712 -6.64 -31.79 -16.40
C SER A 712 -6.76 -30.33 -15.96
N ASP A 713 -6.13 -29.40 -16.68
CA ASP A 713 -6.17 -27.96 -16.35
C ASP A 713 -7.60 -27.40 -16.36
N GLN A 714 -8.40 -27.76 -17.37
CA GLN A 714 -9.81 -27.35 -17.46
C GLN A 714 -10.67 -27.91 -16.32
N PHE A 715 -10.32 -29.08 -15.78
CA PHE A 715 -11.00 -29.62 -14.60
C PHE A 715 -10.62 -28.82 -13.35
N LEU A 716 -9.32 -28.54 -13.17
CA LEU A 716 -8.79 -27.76 -12.04
C LEU A 716 -9.32 -26.31 -12.01
N ASP A 717 -9.60 -25.72 -13.17
CA ASP A 717 -10.24 -24.40 -13.29
C ASP A 717 -11.66 -24.33 -12.69
N ASN A 718 -12.31 -25.47 -12.41
CA ASN A 718 -13.64 -25.50 -11.77
C ASN A 718 -13.60 -25.49 -10.24
N ALA A 719 -12.41 -25.43 -9.64
CA ALA A 719 -12.28 -25.43 -8.19
C ALA A 719 -12.75 -24.09 -7.58
N GLU A 720 -13.44 -24.18 -6.44
CA GLU A 720 -13.70 -23.05 -5.56
C GLU A 720 -12.57 -22.94 -4.53
N TYR A 721 -12.01 -21.73 -4.37
CA TYR A 721 -10.90 -21.46 -3.47
C TYR A 721 -11.39 -20.59 -2.30
N ASN A 722 -11.35 -21.13 -1.09
CA ASN A 722 -11.70 -20.39 0.12
C ASN A 722 -10.57 -20.52 1.15
N ASP A 723 -9.83 -19.43 1.33
CA ASP A 723 -8.63 -19.37 2.19
C ASP A 723 -7.64 -20.48 1.80
N ARG A 724 -7.42 -21.46 2.69
CA ARG A 724 -6.53 -22.61 2.47
C ARG A 724 -7.30 -23.88 2.04
N THR A 725 -8.56 -23.78 1.61
CA THR A 725 -9.39 -24.93 1.18
C THR A 725 -9.75 -24.84 -0.30
N VAL A 726 -9.52 -25.93 -1.03
CA VAL A 726 -9.91 -26.10 -2.44
C VAL A 726 -11.09 -27.07 -2.51
N THR A 727 -12.22 -26.63 -3.06
CA THR A 727 -13.45 -27.44 -3.13
C THR A 727 -13.87 -27.65 -4.58
N PHE A 728 -14.18 -28.90 -4.94
CA PHE A 728 -14.75 -29.28 -6.23
C PHE A 728 -16.18 -29.75 -6.02
N GLU A 729 -17.15 -28.94 -6.42
CA GLU A 729 -18.57 -29.29 -6.44
C GLU A 729 -18.94 -29.80 -7.84
N LEU A 730 -19.00 -31.12 -8.01
CA LEU A 730 -19.38 -31.68 -9.30
C LEU A 730 -20.88 -31.46 -9.53
N THR A 731 -21.20 -30.97 -10.74
CA THR A 731 -22.57 -30.70 -11.21
C THR A 731 -22.91 -31.49 -12.47
N ARG A 732 -21.99 -32.34 -12.93
CA ARG A 732 -22.05 -33.11 -14.18
C ARG A 732 -20.96 -34.16 -14.22
N ASP A 733 -21.10 -35.08 -15.17
CA ASP A 733 -20.09 -36.10 -15.44
C ASP A 733 -18.96 -35.54 -16.31
N TYR A 734 -17.72 -35.84 -15.94
CA TYR A 734 -16.52 -35.39 -16.64
C TYR A 734 -15.74 -36.56 -17.21
N ARG A 735 -15.22 -36.41 -18.43
CA ARG A 735 -14.19 -37.29 -18.98
C ARG A 735 -12.90 -36.50 -19.11
N ILE A 736 -11.87 -36.95 -18.41
CA ILE A 736 -10.54 -36.34 -18.52
C ILE A 736 -9.93 -36.80 -19.84
N THR A 737 -9.45 -35.85 -20.63
CA THR A 737 -8.83 -36.05 -21.95
C THR A 737 -7.31 -35.98 -21.86
N GLY A 738 -6.61 -36.44 -22.90
CA GLY A 738 -5.15 -36.57 -22.88
C GLY A 738 -4.72 -37.84 -22.16
N ASN A 739 -3.93 -37.72 -21.10
CA ASN A 739 -3.49 -38.83 -20.26
C ASN A 739 -4.58 -39.33 -19.29
N HIS A 740 -5.76 -38.72 -19.30
CA HIS A 740 -6.90 -39.04 -18.43
C HIS A 740 -6.61 -38.92 -16.92
N ILE A 741 -5.54 -38.21 -16.52
CA ILE A 741 -5.16 -38.03 -15.13
C ILE A 741 -5.38 -36.57 -14.75
N VAL A 742 -6.02 -36.33 -13.60
CA VAL A 742 -6.02 -35.03 -12.94
C VAL A 742 -4.84 -34.99 -11.98
N TYR A 743 -3.84 -34.19 -12.32
CA TYR A 743 -2.65 -34.00 -11.50
C TYR A 743 -2.83 -32.82 -10.57
N PHE A 744 -2.88 -33.08 -9.26
CA PHE A 744 -2.84 -32.04 -8.23
C PHE A 744 -1.39 -31.70 -7.85
N GLU A 745 -0.50 -31.67 -8.86
CA GLU A 745 0.95 -31.41 -8.74
C GLU A 745 1.28 -29.92 -8.63
N ASN A 746 0.45 -29.06 -9.22
CA ASN A 746 0.65 -27.61 -9.30
C ASN A 746 -0.68 -26.86 -9.10
N LEU A 747 -1.34 -27.08 -7.95
CA LEU A 747 -2.16 -26.00 -7.39
C LEU A 747 -1.16 -24.89 -7.01
N ASP A 748 -0.83 -24.05 -7.99
CA ASP A 748 0.30 -23.13 -8.08
C ASP A 748 0.60 -22.43 -6.73
N VAL A 749 1.74 -22.78 -6.11
CA VAL A 749 2.46 -21.86 -5.20
C VAL A 749 1.66 -21.38 -3.96
N LYS A 750 1.69 -22.24 -2.93
CA LYS A 750 1.57 -22.02 -1.46
C LYS A 750 0.19 -22.14 -0.80
N ASP A 751 0.17 -22.94 0.27
CA ASP A 751 -0.69 -22.79 1.45
C ASP A 751 -2.14 -23.34 1.44
N TYR A 752 -2.47 -24.46 0.78
CA TYR A 752 -3.74 -25.14 1.08
C TYR A 752 -3.61 -26.20 2.19
N ASP A 753 -4.59 -26.20 3.09
CA ASP A 753 -4.78 -27.14 4.20
C ASP A 753 -5.72 -28.29 3.82
N SER A 754 -6.61 -28.11 2.83
CA SER A 754 -7.60 -29.13 2.46
C SER A 754 -8.02 -29.08 0.98
N ILE A 755 -8.15 -30.27 0.38
CA ILE A 755 -8.79 -30.50 -0.92
C ILE A 755 -10.06 -31.32 -0.69
N ILE A 756 -11.20 -30.82 -1.15
CA ILE A 756 -12.51 -31.45 -0.99
C ILE A 756 -13.09 -31.71 -2.39
N ILE A 757 -13.48 -32.95 -2.69
CA ILE A 757 -14.17 -33.33 -3.92
C ILE A 757 -15.54 -33.89 -3.55
N ASN A 758 -16.56 -33.09 -3.81
CA ASN A 758 -17.96 -33.46 -3.65
C ASN A 758 -18.49 -33.93 -5.00
N GLY A 759 -18.54 -35.24 -5.17
CA GLY A 759 -18.98 -35.89 -6.39
C GLY A 759 -20.47 -35.71 -6.66
N ASN A 760 -21.29 -35.49 -5.63
CA ASN A 760 -22.74 -35.25 -5.76
C ASN A 760 -23.49 -36.30 -6.63
N GLY A 761 -22.98 -37.54 -6.67
CA GLY A 761 -23.50 -38.63 -7.49
C GLY A 761 -23.04 -38.63 -8.95
N HIS A 762 -22.12 -37.75 -9.33
CA HIS A 762 -21.54 -37.65 -10.66
C HIS A 762 -20.31 -38.55 -10.85
N THR A 763 -19.98 -38.76 -12.13
CA THR A 763 -18.87 -39.62 -12.55
C THR A 763 -17.69 -38.80 -13.09
N ILE A 764 -16.49 -39.09 -12.61
CA ILE A 764 -15.24 -38.74 -13.29
C ILE A 764 -14.72 -39.99 -14.01
N TYR A 765 -14.59 -39.89 -15.33
CA TYR A 765 -13.89 -40.87 -16.14
C TYR A 765 -12.42 -40.45 -16.29
N GLY A 766 -11.55 -40.96 -15.41
CA GLY A 766 -10.13 -40.60 -15.32
C GLY A 766 -9.45 -41.12 -14.06
N GLU A 767 -8.25 -40.63 -13.73
CA GLU A 767 -7.52 -40.89 -12.48
C GLU A 767 -7.35 -39.60 -11.67
N LEU A 768 -7.22 -39.70 -10.34
CA LEU A 768 -6.94 -38.57 -9.43
C LEU A 768 -5.60 -38.76 -8.72
N TRP A 769 -4.66 -37.86 -8.96
CA TRP A 769 -3.28 -37.97 -8.46
C TRP A 769 -2.90 -36.79 -7.57
N PHE A 770 -2.74 -37.05 -6.28
CA PHE A 770 -2.31 -36.10 -5.27
C PHE A 770 -0.81 -36.25 -5.04
N ASP A 771 -0.03 -35.31 -5.57
CA ASP A 771 1.42 -35.35 -5.45
C ASP A 771 1.91 -34.63 -4.18
N SER A 772 2.75 -35.34 -3.42
CA SER A 772 3.40 -34.85 -2.21
C SER A 772 4.93 -34.93 -2.32
N THR A 773 5.49 -35.12 -3.53
CA THR A 773 6.94 -35.24 -3.79
C THR A 773 7.68 -33.90 -3.92
N PHE A 774 6.99 -32.77 -4.08
CA PHE A 774 7.64 -31.45 -4.24
C PHE A 774 8.12 -30.85 -2.90
N GLN A 775 9.42 -30.92 -2.68
CA GLN A 775 10.13 -30.36 -1.52
C GLN A 775 10.57 -28.92 -1.80
N SER A 776 9.80 -27.96 -1.29
CA SER A 776 10.36 -26.68 -0.86
C SER A 776 10.40 -26.69 0.67
N GLU A 777 11.31 -25.94 1.30
CA GLU A 777 11.40 -25.80 2.77
C GLU A 777 10.12 -25.19 3.42
N GLU A 778 9.04 -25.00 2.65
CA GLU A 778 7.78 -24.36 3.03
C GLU A 778 6.52 -25.21 2.72
N SER A 779 6.65 -26.48 2.32
CA SER A 779 5.49 -27.31 1.92
C SER A 779 4.68 -27.82 3.14
N ALA A 780 3.46 -27.33 3.35
CA ALA A 780 2.59 -27.68 4.49
C ALA A 780 1.81 -29.01 4.32
N ASN A 781 1.45 -29.65 5.44
CA ASN A 781 0.51 -30.79 5.52
C ASN A 781 -0.88 -30.39 5.01
N TYR A 782 -1.64 -31.35 4.46
CA TYR A 782 -2.99 -31.08 3.96
C TYR A 782 -3.90 -32.31 4.04
N SER A 783 -5.22 -32.11 3.97
CA SER A 783 -6.21 -33.18 3.88
C SER A 783 -6.81 -33.33 2.49
N VAL A 784 -7.20 -34.53 2.11
CA VAL A 784 -7.99 -34.86 0.92
C VAL A 784 -9.27 -35.55 1.36
N SER A 785 -10.42 -34.96 1.03
CA SER A 785 -11.74 -35.51 1.33
C SER A 785 -12.55 -35.69 0.06
N ILE A 786 -13.00 -36.92 -0.20
CA ILE A 786 -13.83 -37.27 -1.37
C ILE A 786 -15.16 -37.84 -0.87
N GLN A 787 -16.28 -37.33 -1.40
CA GLN A 787 -17.61 -37.83 -1.04
C GLN A 787 -18.51 -37.96 -2.27
N GLY A 788 -19.34 -39.01 -2.33
CA GLY A 788 -20.41 -39.09 -3.32
C GLY A 788 -19.92 -39.21 -4.76
N LEU A 789 -18.67 -39.62 -4.98
CA LEU A 789 -18.03 -39.64 -6.30
C LEU A 789 -18.08 -41.03 -6.91
N THR A 790 -18.43 -41.12 -8.19
CA THR A 790 -18.08 -42.30 -9.00
C THR A 790 -16.82 -42.01 -9.80
N LEU A 791 -15.78 -42.82 -9.61
CA LEU A 791 -14.53 -42.73 -10.33
C LEU A 791 -14.41 -43.98 -11.22
N ASP A 792 -14.37 -43.79 -12.54
CA ASP A 792 -14.53 -44.86 -13.53
C ASP A 792 -13.38 -44.92 -14.56
N GLY A 793 -12.62 -46.01 -14.51
CA GLY A 793 -11.47 -46.27 -15.39
C GLY A 793 -11.83 -46.86 -16.77
N SER A 794 -13.11 -46.94 -17.15
CA SER A 794 -13.51 -47.54 -18.43
C SER A 794 -12.98 -46.82 -19.68
N VAL A 795 -12.47 -45.59 -19.53
CA VAL A 795 -11.81 -44.82 -20.61
C VAL A 795 -10.45 -45.39 -21.04
N PHE A 796 -9.80 -46.19 -20.20
CA PHE A 796 -8.42 -46.66 -20.43
C PHE A 796 -8.28 -47.79 -21.48
N GLY A 797 -9.37 -48.24 -22.10
CA GLY A 797 -9.34 -49.43 -22.96
C GLY A 797 -8.80 -50.66 -22.23
N THR A 798 -8.43 -51.72 -22.94
CA THR A 798 -7.81 -52.93 -22.33
C THR A 798 -6.28 -52.77 -22.14
N GLY A 799 -5.84 -51.54 -21.79
CA GLY A 799 -4.46 -51.01 -21.71
C GLY A 799 -3.31 -52.02 -21.74
N ASN A 800 -2.47 -51.96 -22.78
CA ASN A 800 -1.35 -52.88 -23.01
C ASN A 800 -0.06 -52.18 -23.49
N VAL A 801 0.12 -50.87 -23.24
CA VAL A 801 1.32 -50.15 -23.71
C VAL A 801 1.88 -49.27 -22.59
N TYR A 802 3.00 -49.72 -22.00
CA TYR A 802 3.77 -49.03 -20.96
C TYR A 802 4.94 -48.19 -21.53
N ASP A 803 4.96 -47.96 -22.85
CA ASP A 803 6.04 -47.26 -23.56
C ASP A 803 5.45 -46.21 -24.51
N GLY A 804 5.40 -44.96 -24.04
CA GLY A 804 4.96 -43.79 -24.80
C GLY A 804 4.60 -42.59 -23.92
N GLU A 805 4.44 -41.41 -24.55
CA GLU A 805 3.93 -40.17 -23.91
C GLU A 805 2.49 -40.31 -23.34
N ASP A 806 1.83 -41.46 -23.60
CA ASP A 806 0.48 -41.84 -23.14
C ASP A 806 0.50 -42.99 -22.09
N ALA A 807 1.54 -43.09 -21.26
CA ALA A 807 1.69 -44.16 -20.26
C ALA A 807 0.65 -44.04 -19.12
N ASN A 808 -0.55 -44.57 -19.35
CA ASN A 808 -1.59 -44.70 -18.31
C ASN A 808 -1.23 -45.86 -17.37
N ASN A 809 -1.13 -45.58 -16.07
CA ASN A 809 -0.76 -46.58 -15.08
C ASN A 809 -1.97 -47.37 -14.54
N GLY A 810 -3.20 -46.95 -14.85
CA GLY A 810 -4.43 -47.67 -14.54
C GLY A 810 -4.85 -47.55 -13.08
N TYR A 811 -4.51 -46.46 -12.41
CA TYR A 811 -4.86 -46.20 -11.01
C TYR A 811 -6.14 -45.38 -10.89
N GLY A 812 -6.93 -45.59 -9.82
CA GLY A 812 -8.06 -44.72 -9.51
C GLY A 812 -7.61 -43.46 -8.77
N ILE A 813 -7.30 -43.61 -7.50
CA ILE A 813 -6.79 -42.55 -6.62
C ILE A 813 -5.36 -42.88 -6.23
N VAL A 814 -4.47 -41.89 -6.34
CA VAL A 814 -3.09 -42.01 -5.89
C VAL A 814 -2.69 -40.85 -4.98
N ILE A 815 -2.11 -41.17 -3.82
CA ILE A 815 -1.37 -40.22 -2.97
C ILE A 815 0.11 -40.59 -3.05
N MET A 816 0.90 -39.81 -3.78
CA MET A 816 2.32 -40.10 -4.06
C MET A 816 3.26 -39.30 -3.16
N ASN A 817 3.96 -39.98 -2.25
CA ASN A 817 5.18 -39.48 -1.59
C ASN A 817 6.03 -40.66 -1.10
N GLN A 818 6.61 -41.40 -2.04
CA GLN A 818 7.48 -42.55 -1.72
C GLN A 818 8.88 -42.15 -1.22
N ARG A 819 9.20 -40.84 -1.16
CA ARG A 819 10.50 -40.29 -0.75
C ARG A 819 10.32 -39.09 0.19
N PRO A 820 9.72 -39.27 1.37
CA PRO A 820 9.58 -38.18 2.34
C PRO A 820 10.97 -37.62 2.72
N ALA A 821 11.05 -36.30 2.94
CA ALA A 821 12.25 -35.69 3.53
C ALA A 821 12.45 -36.22 4.95
N VAL A 822 13.70 -36.54 5.34
CA VAL A 822 14.01 -37.11 6.67
C VAL A 822 13.60 -36.17 7.81
N ASP A 823 13.72 -34.87 7.59
CA ASP A 823 13.57 -33.87 8.64
C ASP A 823 12.19 -33.18 8.66
N ASP A 824 11.40 -33.26 7.57
CA ASP A 824 10.08 -32.60 7.45
C ASP A 824 9.21 -33.21 6.32
N PRO A 825 8.63 -34.41 6.52
CA PRO A 825 7.76 -35.03 5.52
C PRO A 825 6.44 -34.29 5.40
N ARG A 826 6.00 -33.99 4.16
CA ARG A 826 4.64 -33.50 3.90
C ARG A 826 3.63 -34.62 4.18
N ILE A 827 2.81 -34.46 5.20
CA ILE A 827 1.82 -35.43 5.68
C ILE A 827 0.44 -35.16 5.06
N VAL A 828 -0.25 -36.21 4.65
CA VAL A 828 -1.61 -36.14 4.08
C VAL A 828 -2.63 -36.88 4.97
N ASP A 829 -3.75 -36.23 5.29
CA ASP A 829 -4.94 -36.92 5.79
C ASP A 829 -5.86 -37.28 4.62
N PHE A 830 -6.38 -38.51 4.57
CA PHE A 830 -7.22 -38.96 3.47
C PHE A 830 -8.56 -39.51 3.96
N SER A 831 -9.65 -39.03 3.37
CA SER A 831 -10.97 -39.62 3.55
C SER A 831 -11.72 -39.79 2.22
N ILE A 832 -12.35 -40.95 2.04
CA ILE A 832 -13.33 -41.18 0.98
C ILE A 832 -14.60 -41.82 1.54
N THR A 833 -15.75 -41.27 1.19
CA THR A 833 -17.07 -41.72 1.68
C THR A 833 -18.14 -41.77 0.60
N ASP A 834 -19.15 -42.63 0.75
CA ASP A 834 -20.32 -42.70 -0.14
C ASP A 834 -19.97 -42.78 -1.64
N SER A 835 -18.89 -43.48 -2.02
CA SER A 835 -18.28 -43.38 -3.35
C SER A 835 -18.15 -44.73 -4.06
N GLU A 836 -18.01 -44.71 -5.38
CA GLU A 836 -17.74 -45.89 -6.21
C GLU A 836 -16.42 -45.71 -6.96
N ILE A 837 -15.55 -46.71 -6.91
CA ILE A 837 -14.31 -46.77 -7.70
C ILE A 837 -14.36 -48.04 -8.54
N ARG A 838 -14.35 -47.88 -9.87
CA ARG A 838 -14.55 -49.02 -10.77
C ARG A 838 -13.69 -49.03 -12.01
N ASN A 839 -13.41 -50.24 -12.51
CA ASN A 839 -12.80 -50.51 -13.81
C ASN A 839 -11.35 -50.02 -13.97
N TYR A 840 -10.53 -50.16 -12.94
CA TYR A 840 -9.11 -49.77 -12.99
C TYR A 840 -8.20 -50.97 -13.28
N GLY A 841 -7.33 -50.82 -14.29
CA GLY A 841 -6.41 -51.88 -14.74
C GLY A 841 -5.20 -52.12 -13.82
N SER A 842 -5.07 -51.36 -12.73
CA SER A 842 -4.08 -51.50 -11.65
C SER A 842 -4.76 -51.51 -10.27
N LYS A 843 -4.66 -50.43 -9.49
CA LYS A 843 -5.26 -50.29 -8.15
C LYS A 843 -6.38 -49.26 -8.18
N GLY A 844 -7.45 -49.48 -7.44
CA GLY A 844 -8.49 -48.47 -7.24
C GLY A 844 -8.01 -47.34 -6.33
N ILE A 845 -7.34 -47.68 -5.22
CA ILE A 845 -6.76 -46.70 -4.28
C ILE A 845 -5.32 -47.09 -3.97
N TYR A 846 -4.40 -46.13 -4.05
CA TYR A 846 -3.00 -46.29 -3.70
C TYR A 846 -2.47 -45.12 -2.86
N ILE A 847 -1.99 -45.38 -1.64
CA ILE A 847 -1.69 -44.34 -0.66
C ILE A 847 -0.31 -44.52 -0.01
N HIS A 848 0.43 -43.41 0.12
CA HIS A 848 1.69 -43.28 0.88
C HIS A 848 1.69 -42.06 1.81
N THR A 849 2.54 -42.09 2.84
CA THR A 849 2.89 -40.93 3.69
C THR A 849 1.66 -40.19 4.24
N VAL A 850 0.83 -40.92 4.99
CA VAL A 850 -0.44 -40.43 5.56
C VAL A 850 -0.43 -40.46 7.09
N SER A 851 -1.13 -39.51 7.72
CA SER A 851 -1.40 -39.53 9.17
C SER A 851 -2.70 -40.22 9.50
N ASP A 852 -3.81 -39.86 8.84
CA ASP A 852 -5.12 -40.47 9.07
C ASP A 852 -5.78 -40.92 7.76
N VAL A 853 -6.39 -42.10 7.78
CA VAL A 853 -7.10 -42.68 6.63
C VAL A 853 -8.52 -43.09 7.04
N LEU A 854 -9.51 -42.63 6.29
CA LEU A 854 -10.91 -43.06 6.39
C LEU A 854 -11.43 -43.53 5.02
N ILE A 855 -11.87 -44.78 4.92
CA ILE A 855 -12.59 -45.30 3.75
C ILE A 855 -13.92 -45.86 4.26
N SER A 856 -15.04 -45.19 3.99
CA SER A 856 -16.36 -45.59 4.51
C SER A 856 -17.40 -45.67 3.41
N ASP A 857 -18.25 -46.70 3.40
CA ASP A 857 -19.40 -46.77 2.47
C ASP A 857 -18.96 -46.67 0.99
N VAL A 858 -17.89 -47.39 0.63
CA VAL A 858 -17.27 -47.36 -0.70
C VAL A 858 -17.47 -48.69 -1.44
N LEU A 859 -17.83 -48.63 -2.72
CA LEU A 859 -17.76 -49.76 -3.64
C LEU A 859 -16.44 -49.75 -4.41
N ILE A 860 -15.67 -50.84 -4.33
CA ILE A 860 -14.50 -51.10 -5.16
C ILE A 860 -14.84 -52.23 -6.13
N GLU A 861 -14.91 -51.95 -7.44
CA GLU A 861 -15.36 -52.92 -8.44
C GLU A 861 -14.40 -53.03 -9.63
N ASN A 862 -13.98 -54.25 -9.99
CA ASN A 862 -13.14 -54.49 -11.17
C ASN A 862 -11.84 -53.66 -11.18
N CYS A 863 -11.23 -53.46 -10.01
CA CYS A 863 -9.92 -52.84 -9.83
C CYS A 863 -8.85 -53.93 -9.64
N ALA A 864 -8.11 -54.26 -10.70
CA ALA A 864 -7.04 -55.25 -10.62
C ALA A 864 -5.98 -55.10 -11.71
N PHE A 865 -4.74 -55.37 -11.33
CA PHE A 865 -3.58 -55.38 -12.21
C PHE A 865 -3.74 -56.38 -13.37
N THR A 866 -3.59 -55.88 -14.61
CA THR A 866 -3.38 -56.73 -15.77
C THR A 866 -1.87 -56.93 -15.97
N PRO A 867 -1.32 -58.16 -15.92
CA PRO A 867 0.13 -58.38 -15.94
C PRO A 867 0.83 -57.77 -17.17
N HIS A 868 1.74 -56.81 -16.95
CA HIS A 868 2.64 -56.31 -17.99
C HIS A 868 4.07 -56.79 -17.74
N TRP A 869 4.78 -57.18 -18.80
CA TRP A 869 6.15 -57.68 -18.71
C TRP A 869 7.10 -56.48 -18.78
N GLN A 870 7.72 -56.09 -17.67
CA GLN A 870 8.78 -55.07 -17.69
C GLN A 870 10.14 -55.73 -17.98
N THR A 871 10.82 -55.25 -19.02
CA THR A 871 12.25 -55.49 -19.27
C THR A 871 13.02 -54.24 -18.87
N TRP A 872 13.80 -54.32 -17.80
CA TRP A 872 14.70 -53.24 -17.38
C TRP A 872 16.13 -53.61 -17.81
N GLY A 873 16.66 -52.89 -18.80
CA GLY A 873 18.02 -53.07 -19.30
C GLY A 873 18.16 -52.88 -20.81
N GLU A 874 19.24 -52.24 -21.25
CA GLU A 874 19.57 -52.00 -22.67
C GLU A 874 19.93 -53.28 -23.48
N ASP A 875 19.69 -54.48 -22.93
CA ASP A 875 20.05 -55.75 -23.57
C ASP A 875 18.81 -56.56 -23.98
N PRO A 876 18.39 -56.53 -25.26
CA PRO A 876 17.22 -57.24 -25.76
C PRO A 876 17.38 -58.78 -25.76
N GLU A 877 18.56 -59.32 -25.48
CA GLU A 877 18.84 -60.77 -25.48
C GLU A 877 19.06 -61.38 -24.08
N SER A 878 18.97 -60.57 -23.02
CA SER A 878 19.08 -61.03 -21.64
C SER A 878 17.77 -61.71 -21.19
N ASP A 879 17.75 -63.05 -21.18
CA ASP A 879 16.72 -63.86 -20.51
C ASP A 879 16.75 -63.72 -18.96
N SER A 880 17.60 -62.85 -18.42
CA SER A 880 17.78 -62.60 -16.99
C SER A 880 17.06 -61.31 -16.55
N LEU A 881 16.18 -61.49 -15.55
CA LEU A 881 15.40 -60.46 -14.82
C LEU A 881 14.16 -59.92 -15.56
N LYS A 882 13.21 -60.81 -15.80
CA LYS A 882 11.79 -60.43 -15.91
C LYS A 882 11.30 -60.08 -14.51
N TYR A 883 11.17 -58.80 -14.20
CA TYR A 883 10.49 -58.39 -12.96
C TYR A 883 9.00 -58.66 -13.14
N TYR A 884 8.48 -59.54 -12.29
CA TYR A 884 7.07 -59.52 -11.93
C TYR A 884 6.93 -58.28 -11.03
N ASP A 885 6.54 -57.13 -11.59
CA ASP A 885 5.86 -56.15 -10.75
C ASP A 885 4.51 -56.78 -10.44
N ARG A 886 4.47 -57.46 -9.29
CA ARG A 886 3.39 -58.35 -8.90
C ARG A 886 2.16 -57.48 -8.69
N GLY A 887 1.17 -57.72 -9.54
CA GLY A 887 -0.17 -57.18 -9.37
C GLY A 887 -0.68 -57.50 -7.98
N ASP A 888 -0.85 -56.45 -7.19
CA ASP A 888 -0.77 -56.62 -5.75
C ASP A 888 -2.17 -56.50 -5.13
N TYR A 889 -2.84 -55.34 -5.22
CA TYR A 889 -4.09 -55.10 -4.47
C TYR A 889 -5.08 -54.16 -5.15
N ALA A 890 -6.38 -54.25 -4.84
CA ALA A 890 -7.36 -53.25 -5.28
C ALA A 890 -7.26 -51.96 -4.46
N VAL A 891 -7.01 -52.08 -3.16
CA VAL A 891 -6.67 -50.98 -2.25
C VAL A 891 -5.32 -51.30 -1.60
N ASP A 892 -4.36 -50.39 -1.73
CA ASP A 892 -2.99 -50.56 -1.21
C ASP A 892 -2.57 -49.34 -0.40
N ILE A 893 -2.38 -49.54 0.91
CA ILE A 893 -1.99 -48.50 1.86
C ILE A 893 -0.58 -48.83 2.36
N ASP A 894 0.42 -48.06 1.90
CA ASP A 894 1.84 -48.23 2.18
C ASP A 894 2.37 -47.02 2.98
N VAL A 895 2.17 -47.02 4.30
CA VAL A 895 2.62 -45.93 5.19
C VAL A 895 4.14 -45.91 5.24
N THR A 896 4.77 -44.78 4.93
CA THR A 896 6.23 -44.64 4.79
C THR A 896 6.73 -43.35 5.46
N GLY A 897 7.80 -43.43 6.27
CA GLY A 897 8.50 -42.25 6.83
C GLY A 897 7.74 -41.35 7.82
N VAL A 898 6.53 -41.72 8.24
CA VAL A 898 5.66 -40.92 9.13
C VAL A 898 4.97 -41.75 10.22
N GLU A 899 4.50 -41.09 11.29
CA GLU A 899 3.58 -41.68 12.25
C GLU A 899 2.13 -41.51 11.75
N CYS A 900 1.47 -42.63 11.48
CA CYS A 900 0.06 -42.71 11.14
C CYS A 900 -0.76 -42.94 12.41
N ASN A 901 -1.62 -41.98 12.74
CA ASN A 901 -2.49 -41.98 13.91
C ASN A 901 -3.57 -43.07 13.79
N SER A 902 -4.25 -43.15 12.65
CA SER A 902 -5.33 -44.13 12.47
C SER A 902 -5.61 -44.48 11.01
N ILE A 903 -5.98 -45.75 10.78
CA ILE A 903 -6.57 -46.22 9.52
C ILE A 903 -7.93 -46.84 9.87
N THR A 904 -9.00 -46.29 9.29
CA THR A 904 -10.37 -46.77 9.48
C THR A 904 -10.97 -47.14 8.14
N ILE A 905 -11.39 -48.40 8.00
CA ILE A 905 -12.08 -48.89 6.80
C ILE A 905 -13.41 -49.50 7.24
N ARG A 906 -14.52 -48.91 6.80
CA ARG A 906 -15.88 -49.31 7.21
C ARG A 906 -16.82 -49.49 6.03
N ASP A 907 -17.66 -50.51 6.07
CA ASP A 907 -18.77 -50.66 5.12
C ASP A 907 -18.32 -50.62 3.64
N VAL A 908 -17.15 -51.20 3.35
CA VAL A 908 -16.55 -51.24 2.01
C VAL A 908 -16.89 -52.57 1.33
N THR A 909 -17.39 -52.49 0.10
CA THR A 909 -17.74 -53.68 -0.71
C THR A 909 -16.73 -53.86 -1.85
N PHE A 910 -16.17 -55.06 -1.98
CA PHE A 910 -15.30 -55.45 -3.09
C PHE A 910 -16.04 -56.38 -4.05
N LYS A 911 -16.10 -56.03 -5.34
CA LYS A 911 -16.80 -56.81 -6.38
C LYS A 911 -15.96 -57.08 -7.61
N GLY A 912 -16.22 -58.23 -8.23
CA GLY A 912 -15.57 -58.63 -9.46
C GLY A 912 -14.06 -58.76 -9.28
N THR A 913 -13.31 -58.28 -10.26
CA THR A 913 -11.84 -58.42 -10.24
C THR A 913 -11.23 -57.42 -9.25
N SER A 914 -10.82 -57.86 -8.06
CA SER A 914 -10.37 -56.97 -6.97
C SER A 914 -8.97 -57.34 -6.49
N GLY A 915 -7.94 -56.93 -7.24
CA GLY A 915 -6.55 -57.28 -6.97
C GLY A 915 -6.20 -58.74 -7.34
N SER A 916 -4.93 -58.98 -7.71
CA SER A 916 -4.44 -60.32 -8.07
C SER A 916 -3.72 -61.05 -6.94
N LEU A 917 -3.38 -60.38 -5.83
CA LEU A 917 -2.84 -61.01 -4.62
C LEU A 917 -3.78 -60.86 -3.41
N ALA A 918 -4.32 -59.68 -3.17
CA ALA A 918 -5.46 -59.51 -2.25
C ALA A 918 -6.35 -58.34 -2.64
N ALA A 919 -7.55 -58.24 -2.06
CA ALA A 919 -8.41 -57.08 -2.27
C ALA A 919 -7.85 -55.84 -1.55
N LEU A 920 -7.45 -55.99 -0.29
CA LEU A 920 -6.93 -54.91 0.57
C LEU A 920 -5.54 -55.26 1.13
N LYS A 921 -4.61 -54.31 1.05
CA LYS A 921 -3.36 -54.33 1.81
C LYS A 921 -3.19 -53.10 2.70
N ILE A 922 -2.61 -53.34 3.88
CA ILE A 922 -2.04 -52.32 4.74
C ILE A 922 -0.63 -52.75 5.14
N ALA A 923 0.36 -51.89 4.92
CA ALA A 923 1.73 -52.11 5.34
C ALA A 923 2.38 -50.85 5.92
N GLN A 924 3.32 -51.08 6.83
CA GLN A 924 4.20 -50.07 7.42
C GLN A 924 5.61 -50.29 6.85
N ARG A 925 6.14 -49.34 6.07
CA ARG A 925 7.45 -49.44 5.40
C ARG A 925 8.47 -48.45 5.98
N GLY A 926 9.69 -48.92 6.20
CA GLY A 926 10.89 -48.07 6.18
C GLY A 926 11.25 -47.79 4.72
N GLY A 927 11.63 -46.56 4.36
CA GLY A 927 11.61 -46.06 2.98
C GLY A 927 12.14 -46.97 1.87
N ALA A 928 11.53 -46.83 0.69
CA ALA A 928 11.84 -47.63 -0.50
C ALA A 928 13.18 -47.25 -1.13
N GLY A 929 14.14 -48.19 -1.11
CA GLY A 929 15.44 -48.12 -1.78
C GLY A 929 16.58 -48.44 -0.81
N ASP A 930 17.84 -48.19 -1.18
CA ASP A 930 18.99 -48.80 -0.48
C ASP A 930 19.67 -47.94 0.63
N ASP A 931 19.06 -46.85 1.14
CA ASP A 931 19.65 -46.02 2.22
C ASP A 931 18.68 -45.68 3.38
N PRO A 932 18.69 -46.46 4.49
CA PRO A 932 17.86 -46.19 5.67
C PRO A 932 18.20 -44.87 6.38
N ASN A 933 19.31 -44.20 6.05
CA ASN A 933 19.63 -42.88 6.61
C ASN A 933 18.94 -41.73 5.84
N VAL A 934 18.20 -42.03 4.76
CA VAL A 934 17.62 -41.02 3.84
C VAL A 934 16.09 -40.99 3.89
N TRP A 935 15.38 -41.94 4.54
CA TRP A 935 13.92 -42.03 4.39
C TRP A 935 13.05 -42.22 5.64
N GLY A 936 13.58 -42.17 6.86
CA GLY A 936 12.78 -42.25 8.10
C GLY A 936 12.01 -43.58 8.29
N ASP A 937 11.56 -43.85 9.52
CA ASP A 937 10.74 -45.04 9.81
C ASP A 937 9.25 -44.65 9.89
N ALA A 938 8.36 -45.51 9.39
CA ALA A 938 6.92 -45.37 9.60
C ALA A 938 6.43 -46.08 10.87
N THR A 939 5.36 -45.58 11.49
CA THR A 939 4.64 -46.24 12.61
C THR A 939 3.13 -46.10 12.39
N ILE A 940 2.36 -47.18 12.58
CA ILE A 940 0.89 -47.15 12.54
C ILE A 940 0.35 -47.39 13.97
N LEU A 941 -0.38 -46.42 14.53
CA LEU A 941 -0.86 -46.46 15.92
C LEU A 941 -2.19 -47.23 16.08
N GLY A 942 -2.97 -47.39 15.01
CA GLY A 942 -4.27 -48.08 15.08
C GLY A 942 -4.93 -48.35 13.73
N VAL A 943 -5.41 -49.57 13.51
CA VAL A 943 -6.23 -49.95 12.36
C VAL A 943 -7.59 -50.49 12.82
N THR A 944 -8.68 -49.95 12.31
CA THR A 944 -10.04 -50.45 12.54
C THR A 944 -10.69 -50.85 11.23
N MET A 945 -11.22 -52.07 11.18
CA MET A 945 -11.86 -52.65 10.01
C MET A 945 -13.21 -53.27 10.39
N ASP A 946 -14.30 -52.77 9.81
CA ASP A 946 -15.68 -53.20 10.10
C ASP A 946 -16.54 -53.16 8.81
N GLY A 947 -17.56 -53.99 8.70
CA GLY A 947 -18.49 -53.96 7.55
C GLY A 947 -17.88 -54.28 6.17
N LEU A 948 -16.72 -54.93 6.08
CA LEU A 948 -16.08 -55.25 4.80
C LEU A 948 -16.74 -56.46 4.12
N ASP A 949 -17.26 -56.29 2.91
CA ASP A 949 -17.89 -57.35 2.11
C ASP A 949 -17.02 -57.77 0.92
N PHE A 950 -16.56 -59.01 0.94
CA PHE A 950 -15.76 -59.64 -0.12
C PHE A 950 -16.51 -60.75 -0.87
N SER A 951 -17.82 -60.91 -0.65
CA SER A 951 -18.59 -62.08 -1.11
C SER A 951 -18.62 -62.27 -2.63
N ASP A 952 -18.39 -61.20 -3.40
CA ASP A 952 -18.30 -61.19 -4.87
C ASP A 952 -16.90 -60.77 -5.38
N SER A 953 -15.90 -60.79 -4.50
CA SER A 953 -14.50 -60.52 -4.86
C SER A 953 -13.86 -61.75 -5.50
N SER A 954 -13.10 -61.55 -6.59
CA SER A 954 -12.29 -62.60 -7.20
C SER A 954 -10.87 -62.70 -6.63
N ALA A 955 -10.53 -61.90 -5.61
CA ALA A 955 -9.20 -61.88 -5.02
C ALA A 955 -8.85 -63.24 -4.41
N PRO A 956 -7.59 -63.69 -4.48
CA PRO A 956 -7.20 -64.95 -3.84
C PRO A 956 -7.07 -64.83 -2.30
N ARG A 957 -7.00 -63.60 -1.78
CA ARG A 957 -7.05 -63.26 -0.35
C ARG A 957 -7.86 -61.97 -0.20
N ASP A 958 -8.53 -61.79 0.93
CA ASP A 958 -9.31 -60.58 1.17
C ASP A 958 -8.42 -59.48 1.72
N ILE A 959 -7.72 -59.76 2.83
CA ILE A 959 -6.91 -58.78 3.56
C ILE A 959 -5.48 -59.31 3.73
N VAL A 960 -4.50 -58.46 3.42
CA VAL A 960 -3.08 -58.68 3.70
C VAL A 960 -2.55 -57.56 4.59
N LEU A 961 -1.90 -57.95 5.69
CA LEU A 961 -1.13 -57.05 6.55
C LEU A 961 0.36 -57.32 6.33
N GLY A 962 1.08 -56.30 5.86
CA GLY A 962 2.47 -56.37 5.45
C GLY A 962 2.70 -56.49 3.95
N SER A 963 3.98 -56.56 3.54
CA SER A 963 4.40 -56.65 2.14
C SER A 963 5.20 -57.92 1.86
N GLU A 964 5.19 -58.41 0.61
CA GLU A 964 5.87 -59.66 0.25
C GLU A 964 7.38 -59.51 0.40
N PRO A 965 8.07 -60.49 1.01
CA PRO A 965 9.52 -60.54 0.98
C PRO A 965 10.01 -60.54 -0.47
N ASN A 966 10.85 -59.58 -0.83
CA ASN A 966 11.38 -59.45 -2.19
C ASN A 966 12.49 -60.50 -2.41
N ILE A 967 12.13 -61.74 -2.74
CA ILE A 967 13.09 -62.84 -2.97
C ILE A 967 13.63 -62.75 -4.40
N THR A 968 14.51 -61.78 -4.69
CA THR A 968 15.28 -61.75 -5.95
C THR A 968 16.76 -61.48 -5.70
N GLY A 969 17.54 -62.57 -5.60
CA GLY A 969 19.00 -62.58 -5.78
C GLY A 969 19.83 -62.22 -4.54
N ASP A 970 20.95 -62.93 -4.37
CA ASP A 970 21.82 -62.99 -3.18
C ASP A 970 22.46 -61.65 -2.68
N ASN A 971 22.08 -60.47 -3.19
CA ASN A 971 22.81 -59.21 -2.91
C ASN A 971 21.94 -57.95 -2.69
N GLN A 972 20.63 -58.06 -2.43
CA GLN A 972 19.85 -56.93 -1.91
C GLN A 972 19.79 -57.06 -0.39
N GLU A 973 20.82 -56.52 0.29
CA GLU A 973 20.82 -56.39 1.75
C GLU A 973 19.81 -55.30 2.16
N GLU A 974 18.92 -55.66 3.10
CA GLU A 974 18.20 -54.76 4.01
C GLU A 974 17.08 -53.85 3.45
N LEU A 975 15.87 -54.41 3.32
CA LEU A 975 14.68 -53.69 3.80
C LEU A 975 14.48 -54.13 5.26
N ARG A 976 14.57 -53.19 6.22
CA ARG A 976 14.17 -53.46 7.61
C ARG A 976 12.65 -53.56 7.65
N ASP A 977 12.14 -54.75 7.39
CA ASP A 977 10.72 -55.05 7.23
C ASP A 977 9.97 -55.01 8.59
N TYR A 978 9.32 -53.90 8.96
CA TYR A 978 8.40 -53.83 10.11
C TYR A 978 6.96 -54.17 9.74
N ASN A 979 6.78 -54.95 8.66
CA ASN A 979 5.69 -54.74 7.73
C ASN A 979 4.27 -54.95 8.29
N SER A 980 4.10 -55.62 9.43
CA SER A 980 2.78 -55.87 10.06
C SER A 980 2.72 -55.65 11.58
N ALA A 981 3.73 -55.01 12.20
CA ALA A 981 3.82 -54.85 13.66
C ALA A 981 3.04 -53.64 14.19
N PHE A 982 1.75 -53.57 13.90
CA PHE A 982 0.83 -52.53 14.35
C PHE A 982 -0.51 -53.12 14.85
N PRO A 983 -1.25 -52.41 15.71
CA PRO A 983 -2.51 -52.90 16.26
C PRO A 983 -3.67 -52.83 15.27
N ILE A 984 -4.44 -53.92 15.18
CA ILE A 984 -5.68 -54.00 14.39
C ILE A 984 -6.87 -54.38 15.29
N ASP A 985 -8.07 -53.89 14.95
CA ASP A 985 -9.37 -54.42 15.40
C ASP A 985 -10.24 -54.67 14.16
N LEU A 986 -10.41 -55.96 13.81
CA LEU A 986 -11.14 -56.42 12.63
C LEU A 986 -12.42 -57.17 13.06
N THR A 987 -13.55 -56.78 12.49
CA THR A 987 -14.80 -57.58 12.50
C THR A 987 -15.05 -58.14 11.10
N ALA A 988 -15.05 -59.46 10.97
CA ALA A 988 -15.27 -60.16 9.71
C ALA A 988 -16.77 -60.25 9.36
N TYR A 989 -17.10 -60.00 8.08
CA TYR A 989 -18.45 -60.18 7.52
C TYR A 989 -18.36 -61.22 6.40
N GLY A 990 -19.20 -62.26 6.48
CA GLY A 990 -19.05 -63.43 5.64
C GLY A 990 -17.80 -64.26 5.95
N GLU A 991 -17.41 -65.16 5.04
CA GLU A 991 -16.12 -65.84 5.14
C GLU A 991 -15.02 -64.87 4.69
N THR A 992 -14.13 -64.48 5.60
CA THR A 992 -13.05 -63.51 5.33
C THR A 992 -11.69 -64.14 5.54
N SER A 993 -10.79 -63.98 4.57
CA SER A 993 -9.40 -64.42 4.64
C SER A 993 -8.47 -63.27 5.04
N LEU A 994 -7.86 -63.38 6.22
CA LEU A 994 -6.86 -62.45 6.73
C LEU A 994 -5.48 -63.10 6.69
N SER A 995 -4.52 -62.44 6.04
CA SER A 995 -3.14 -62.87 5.97
C SER A 995 -2.22 -61.86 6.64
N ILE A 996 -1.32 -62.33 7.50
CA ILE A 996 -0.41 -61.49 8.28
C ILE A 996 1.02 -61.97 8.01
N TRP A 997 1.84 -61.09 7.46
CA TRP A 997 3.19 -61.42 7.01
C TRP A 997 4.22 -60.84 7.98
N GLY A 998 5.00 -61.73 8.61
CA GLY A 998 5.95 -61.39 9.67
C GLY A 998 7.24 -60.75 9.15
N SER A 999 8.15 -60.44 10.06
CA SER A 999 9.30 -59.53 9.87
C SER A 999 10.65 -60.23 9.75
N ASP A 1000 10.70 -61.56 9.57
CA ASP A 1000 12.00 -62.25 9.50
C ASP A 1000 12.70 -62.07 8.15
N ARG A 1001 14.04 -62.03 8.17
CA ARG A 1001 14.90 -61.85 6.99
C ARG A 1001 14.77 -62.98 5.95
N HIS A 1002 13.97 -64.00 6.22
CA HIS A 1002 13.82 -65.19 5.38
C HIS A 1002 12.46 -65.23 4.68
N GLY A 1003 11.51 -64.40 5.09
CA GLY A 1003 10.26 -64.17 4.39
C GLY A 1003 9.29 -65.34 4.46
N ASP A 1004 9.50 -66.25 5.41
CA ASP A 1004 8.69 -67.46 5.56
C ASP A 1004 7.71 -67.40 6.74
N GLU A 1005 7.61 -66.26 7.44
CA GLU A 1005 6.54 -65.95 8.40
C GLU A 1005 5.27 -65.44 7.69
N ASN A 1006 4.28 -66.31 7.53
CA ASN A 1006 2.99 -65.96 6.92
C ASN A 1006 1.86 -66.72 7.60
N LEU A 1007 1.16 -66.08 8.53
CA LEU A 1007 -0.02 -66.65 9.18
C LEU A 1007 -1.26 -66.26 8.39
N SER A 1008 -2.08 -67.25 8.04
CA SER A 1008 -3.37 -67.01 7.37
C SER A 1008 -4.53 -67.51 8.24
N LEU A 1009 -5.56 -66.69 8.38
CA LEU A 1009 -6.78 -66.94 9.12
C LEU A 1009 -7.97 -66.88 8.16
N ALA A 1010 -8.66 -68.00 7.96
CA ALA A 1010 -9.98 -67.99 7.33
C ALA A 1010 -11.03 -67.85 8.44
N LEU A 1011 -11.58 -66.65 8.57
CA LEU A 1011 -12.52 -66.21 9.60
C LEU A 1011 -13.96 -66.48 9.16
N SER A 1012 -14.80 -66.99 10.06
CA SER A 1012 -16.23 -67.07 9.83
C SER A 1012 -16.91 -65.72 10.03
N ASP A 1013 -18.12 -65.58 9.49
CA ASP A 1013 -18.98 -64.41 9.68
C ASP A 1013 -19.13 -64.04 11.17
N GLY A 1014 -18.99 -62.75 11.48
CA GLY A 1014 -19.03 -62.18 12.84
C GLY A 1014 -17.78 -62.46 13.70
N SER A 1015 -16.71 -63.02 13.14
CA SER A 1015 -15.47 -63.21 13.90
C SER A 1015 -14.78 -61.88 14.18
N ARG A 1016 -14.17 -61.75 15.36
CA ARG A 1016 -13.42 -60.56 15.74
C ARG A 1016 -11.97 -60.91 16.02
N VAL A 1017 -11.06 -60.24 15.34
CA VAL A 1017 -9.61 -60.41 15.51
C VAL A 1017 -9.01 -59.11 15.98
N ARG A 1018 -8.14 -59.21 16.99
CA ARG A 1018 -7.30 -58.12 17.44
C ARG A 1018 -5.84 -58.48 17.22
N SER A 1019 -5.04 -57.50 16.81
CA SER A 1019 -3.59 -57.61 16.95
C SER A 1019 -3.07 -56.50 17.85
N THR A 1020 -1.94 -56.79 18.49
CA THR A 1020 -1.07 -55.77 19.06
C THR A 1020 0.31 -55.99 18.47
N GLY A 1021 0.90 -54.93 17.92
CA GLY A 1021 2.25 -54.95 17.41
C GLY A 1021 3.03 -53.79 18.01
N ASN A 1022 4.31 -54.02 18.32
CA ASN A 1022 5.22 -52.96 18.72
C ASN A 1022 6.60 -53.24 18.14
N THR A 1023 7.25 -52.19 17.64
CA THR A 1023 8.67 -52.23 17.28
C THR A 1023 9.51 -52.08 18.55
N ASP A 1024 10.67 -52.73 18.63
CA ASP A 1024 11.58 -52.52 19.75
C ASP A 1024 12.19 -51.10 19.75
N GLU A 1025 12.75 -50.66 20.88
CA GLU A 1025 13.28 -49.29 21.06
C GLU A 1025 14.37 -48.92 20.03
N ASN A 1026 15.06 -49.92 19.46
CA ASN A 1026 16.09 -49.73 18.46
C ASN A 1026 15.56 -49.77 17.02
N ARG A 1027 14.28 -50.14 16.81
CA ARG A 1027 13.71 -50.45 15.50
C ARG A 1027 14.66 -51.42 14.78
N GLU A 1028 14.72 -52.64 15.28
CA GLU A 1028 15.51 -53.77 14.76
C GLU A 1028 14.68 -55.06 14.70
N SER A 1029 13.58 -55.17 15.47
CA SER A 1029 12.62 -56.27 15.41
C SER A 1029 11.20 -55.83 15.84
N GLY A 1030 10.16 -56.36 15.18
CA GLY A 1030 8.75 -56.17 15.56
C GLY A 1030 8.17 -57.46 16.13
N ARG A 1031 7.38 -57.37 17.21
CA ARG A 1031 6.60 -58.51 17.73
C ARG A 1031 5.12 -58.30 17.49
N ILE A 1032 4.43 -59.36 17.06
CA ILE A 1032 3.02 -59.32 16.70
C ILE A 1032 2.26 -60.36 17.51
N SER A 1033 1.31 -59.90 18.31
CA SER A 1033 0.36 -60.76 19.02
C SER A 1033 -1.00 -60.67 18.37
N ILE A 1034 -1.58 -61.82 18.02
CA ILE A 1034 -2.86 -61.94 17.34
C ILE A 1034 -3.80 -62.72 18.26
N GLU A 1035 -4.99 -62.17 18.48
CA GLU A 1035 -6.01 -62.75 19.35
C GLU A 1035 -7.32 -62.88 18.58
N LEU A 1036 -7.86 -64.10 18.50
CA LEU A 1036 -9.23 -64.32 18.06
C LEU A 1036 -10.16 -64.10 19.25
N ILE A 1037 -10.79 -62.93 19.30
CA ILE A 1037 -11.64 -62.48 20.42
C ILE A 1037 -12.98 -63.23 20.44
N SER A 1038 -13.55 -63.47 19.28
CA SER A 1038 -14.82 -64.18 19.12
C SER A 1038 -14.97 -64.74 17.70
N GLY A 1039 -15.88 -65.70 17.52
CA GLY A 1039 -16.13 -66.36 16.23
C GLY A 1039 -15.29 -67.61 16.04
N THR A 1040 -15.06 -68.00 14.78
CA THR A 1040 -14.25 -69.17 14.47
C THR A 1040 -13.23 -68.88 13.37
N ALA A 1041 -12.05 -69.48 13.47
CA ALA A 1041 -11.00 -69.33 12.48
C ALA A 1041 -10.41 -70.68 12.08
N ARG A 1042 -10.11 -70.84 10.79
CA ARG A 1042 -9.20 -71.88 10.30
C ARG A 1042 -7.83 -71.28 10.02
N VAL A 1043 -6.81 -71.79 10.71
CA VAL A 1043 -5.45 -71.24 10.72
C VAL A 1043 -4.55 -72.09 9.82
N SER A 1044 -3.77 -71.46 8.95
CA SER A 1044 -2.78 -72.09 8.07
C SER A 1044 -1.51 -71.25 7.96
N GLY A 1045 -0.47 -71.81 7.33
CA GLY A 1045 0.81 -71.13 7.11
C GLY A 1045 1.79 -71.28 8.28
N VAL A 1046 2.65 -70.29 8.49
CA VAL A 1046 3.77 -70.37 9.45
C VAL A 1046 3.63 -69.31 10.53
N LEU A 1047 3.54 -69.75 11.79
CA LEU A 1047 3.63 -68.87 12.95
C LEU A 1047 5.11 -68.72 13.33
N GLY A 1048 5.68 -67.54 13.04
CA GLY A 1048 7.11 -67.26 13.19
C GLY A 1048 7.58 -66.93 14.62
N PRO A 1049 8.90 -66.95 14.89
CA PRO A 1049 9.52 -66.51 16.15
C PRO A 1049 9.05 -65.15 16.70
N ASN A 1050 8.64 -64.24 15.82
CA ASN A 1050 8.18 -62.90 16.19
C ASN A 1050 6.66 -62.77 16.29
N MET A 1051 5.92 -63.87 16.12
CA MET A 1051 4.47 -63.90 16.16
C MET A 1051 3.96 -64.75 17.34
N SER A 1052 2.85 -64.32 17.93
CA SER A 1052 2.05 -65.13 18.85
C SER A 1052 0.59 -65.14 18.42
N PHE A 1053 -0.08 -66.28 18.55
CA PHE A 1053 -1.49 -66.45 18.23
C PHE A 1053 -2.23 -67.03 19.44
N THR A 1054 -3.30 -66.35 19.86
CA THR A 1054 -4.13 -66.72 21.00
C THR A 1054 -5.58 -66.93 20.57
N ALA A 1055 -6.19 -68.04 21.00
CA ALA A 1055 -7.59 -68.32 20.77
C ALA A 1055 -8.15 -69.41 21.71
N ASP A 1056 -9.47 -69.51 21.80
CA ASP A 1056 -10.14 -70.65 22.43
C ASP A 1056 -10.05 -71.90 21.55
N GLU A 1057 -9.83 -73.07 22.17
CA GLU A 1057 -9.72 -74.36 21.46
C GLU A 1057 -10.97 -74.67 20.62
N SER A 1058 -12.15 -74.31 21.11
CA SER A 1058 -13.42 -74.50 20.38
C SER A 1058 -13.60 -73.56 19.19
N ALA A 1059 -12.82 -72.48 19.14
CA ALA A 1059 -12.93 -71.44 18.12
C ALA A 1059 -11.94 -71.62 16.96
N VAL A 1060 -10.96 -72.53 17.06
CA VAL A 1060 -9.88 -72.64 16.07
C VAL A 1060 -9.69 -74.04 15.53
N THR A 1061 -9.45 -74.13 14.21
CA THR A 1061 -8.99 -75.36 13.55
C THR A 1061 -7.69 -75.10 12.79
N PHE A 1062 -6.71 -75.99 12.92
CA PHE A 1062 -5.43 -75.86 12.20
C PHE A 1062 -5.43 -76.70 10.91
N ALA A 1063 -5.01 -76.09 9.82
CA ALA A 1063 -4.80 -76.76 8.55
C ALA A 1063 -3.55 -77.65 8.58
N SER A 1064 -3.47 -78.62 7.66
CA SER A 1064 -2.36 -79.60 7.63
C SER A 1064 -1.00 -79.00 7.29
N ASP A 1065 -1.00 -77.81 6.68
CA ASP A 1065 0.16 -77.01 6.30
C ASP A 1065 0.55 -75.98 7.37
N PHE A 1066 -0.15 -75.95 8.51
CA PHE A 1066 0.23 -75.09 9.63
C PHE A 1066 1.55 -75.55 10.27
N VAL A 1067 2.47 -74.61 10.48
CA VAL A 1067 3.76 -74.86 11.14
C VAL A 1067 3.99 -73.81 12.23
N ASP A 1068 4.10 -74.25 13.48
CA ASP A 1068 4.52 -73.40 14.59
C ASP A 1068 6.05 -73.38 14.73
N ARG A 1069 6.65 -72.21 14.48
CA ARG A 1069 8.07 -71.91 14.66
C ARG A 1069 8.32 -70.82 15.71
N SER A 1070 7.27 -70.39 16.41
CA SER A 1070 7.32 -69.26 17.35
C SER A 1070 8.15 -69.54 18.60
N GLY A 1071 8.39 -70.81 18.93
CA GLY A 1071 9.08 -71.19 20.15
C GLY A 1071 8.24 -70.97 21.42
N GLY A 1072 6.90 -70.98 21.30
CA GLY A 1072 5.97 -70.84 22.42
C GLY A 1072 4.95 -69.70 22.29
N GLY A 1073 4.80 -69.11 21.10
CA GLY A 1073 3.82 -68.07 20.78
C GLY A 1073 2.41 -68.59 20.46
N LEU A 1074 2.22 -69.91 20.30
CA LEU A 1074 0.89 -70.50 20.13
C LEU A 1074 0.22 -70.77 21.48
N ASN A 1075 -0.82 -70.00 21.83
CA ASN A 1075 -1.57 -70.11 23.08
C ASN A 1075 -3.03 -70.48 22.83
N ILE A 1076 -3.41 -71.74 23.10
CA ILE A 1076 -4.79 -72.21 22.94
C ILE A 1076 -5.39 -72.53 24.31
N HIS A 1077 -6.46 -71.82 24.66
CA HIS A 1077 -7.15 -71.99 25.94
C HIS A 1077 -8.26 -73.05 25.83
N GLU A 1078 -8.30 -74.00 26.76
CA GLU A 1078 -9.46 -74.89 26.90
C GLU A 1078 -10.67 -74.06 27.34
N SER A 1079 -11.79 -74.14 26.63
CA SER A 1079 -12.98 -73.34 26.97
C SER A 1079 -13.41 -73.66 28.41
N GLU A 1080 -13.37 -72.69 29.32
CA GLU A 1080 -14.05 -72.85 30.61
C GLU A 1080 -15.56 -72.87 30.35
N ALA A 1081 -16.16 -74.06 30.40
CA ALA A 1081 -17.60 -74.20 30.32
C ALA A 1081 -18.25 -73.31 31.41
N PRO A 1082 -19.28 -72.50 31.08
CA PRO A 1082 -19.93 -71.68 32.09
C PRO A 1082 -20.46 -72.59 33.20
N PRO A 1083 -20.31 -72.20 34.49
CA PRO A 1083 -20.66 -73.09 35.58
C PRO A 1083 -22.14 -73.49 35.49
N TYR A 1084 -22.37 -74.80 35.49
CA TYR A 1084 -23.70 -75.40 35.57
C TYR A 1084 -24.49 -74.76 36.72
N ASN A 1085 -25.49 -73.95 36.37
CA ASN A 1085 -26.43 -73.37 37.32
C ASN A 1085 -27.57 -74.37 37.58
N PRO A 1086 -27.65 -75.03 38.75
CA PRO A 1086 -28.81 -75.83 39.09
C PRO A 1086 -29.96 -74.87 39.38
N GLY A 1087 -31.01 -74.92 38.57
CA GLY A 1087 -32.15 -74.02 38.67
C GLY A 1087 -32.81 -74.00 40.05
N TRP A 1088 -33.14 -72.78 40.50
CA TRP A 1088 -34.10 -72.46 41.56
C TRP A 1088 -34.79 -71.17 41.10
N ASN A 1089 -36.00 -71.28 40.53
CA ASN A 1089 -37.30 -71.12 41.18
C ASN A 1089 -37.47 -69.75 41.84
N ASP A 1090 -38.35 -68.95 41.22
CA ASP A 1090 -39.07 -67.80 41.78
C ASP A 1090 -39.48 -68.08 43.24
N ASP A 1091 -39.03 -67.22 44.15
CA ASP A 1091 -39.91 -66.44 45.01
C ASP A 1091 -39.08 -65.65 46.05
N ASP A 1092 -39.48 -64.39 46.18
CA ASP A 1092 -39.35 -63.51 47.35
C ASP A 1092 -38.08 -62.65 47.59
N ASP A 1093 -38.39 -61.35 47.66
CA ASP A 1093 -37.81 -60.28 48.48
C ASP A 1093 -36.45 -59.67 48.09
N TYR A 1094 -36.55 -58.69 47.19
CA TYR A 1094 -35.59 -57.59 47.06
C TYR A 1094 -35.44 -56.81 48.38
N VAL A 1095 -34.28 -56.94 49.01
CA VAL A 1095 -33.73 -55.94 49.94
C VAL A 1095 -32.40 -55.47 49.36
N PRO A 1096 -32.22 -54.17 49.06
CA PRO A 1096 -30.93 -53.69 48.58
C PRO A 1096 -29.95 -53.57 49.76
N LEU A 1097 -28.81 -54.26 49.67
CA LEU A 1097 -27.62 -53.97 50.47
C LEU A 1097 -26.72 -52.95 49.73
N PRO A 1098 -25.97 -52.11 50.46
CA PRO A 1098 -25.43 -50.85 49.98
C PRO A 1098 -24.15 -51.01 49.12
N PRO A 1099 -23.80 -50.01 48.29
CA PRO A 1099 -22.61 -50.05 47.46
C PRO A 1099 -21.33 -50.04 48.30
N VAL A 1100 -20.43 -50.96 47.95
CA VAL A 1100 -19.02 -50.93 48.39
C VAL A 1100 -18.31 -49.87 47.57
N ILE A 1101 -17.73 -48.89 48.27
CA ILE A 1101 -16.88 -47.84 47.70
C ILE A 1101 -15.51 -48.46 47.42
N TYR A 1102 -15.07 -48.44 46.16
CA TYR A 1102 -13.66 -48.53 45.79
C TYR A 1102 -13.13 -47.09 45.66
N GLU A 1103 -12.14 -46.74 46.48
CA GLU A 1103 -11.33 -45.54 46.27
C GLU A 1103 -10.24 -45.87 45.24
N GLU A 1104 -10.22 -45.13 44.13
CA GLU A 1104 -9.05 -44.98 43.26
C GLU A 1104 -8.66 -43.51 43.12
N PRO A 1105 -7.36 -43.19 42.97
CA PRO A 1105 -6.83 -41.85 43.16
C PRO A 1105 -6.84 -40.99 41.89
N GLU A 1106 -7.25 -39.74 42.07
CA GLU A 1106 -6.81 -38.52 41.36
C GLU A 1106 -6.59 -38.59 39.84
N ARG A 1107 -7.66 -38.38 39.06
CA ARG A 1107 -7.62 -37.58 37.82
C ARG A 1107 -8.83 -36.65 37.75
N ASP A 1108 -8.55 -35.35 37.71
CA ASP A 1108 -9.55 -34.29 37.57
C ASP A 1108 -10.06 -34.24 36.12
N ASN A 1109 -11.20 -34.90 35.88
CA ASN A 1109 -11.85 -35.02 34.56
C ASN A 1109 -13.10 -34.14 34.44
N THR A 1110 -13.09 -32.98 35.12
CA THR A 1110 -14.26 -32.09 35.16
C THR A 1110 -14.54 -31.41 33.79
N THR A 1111 -13.53 -31.29 32.93
CA THR A 1111 -13.66 -30.66 31.60
C THR A 1111 -14.28 -31.59 30.55
N GLU A 1112 -13.97 -32.88 30.61
CA GLU A 1112 -14.42 -33.89 29.63
C GLU A 1112 -15.91 -34.23 29.81
N ILE A 1113 -16.37 -34.28 31.07
CA ILE A 1113 -17.79 -34.51 31.41
C ILE A 1113 -18.66 -33.31 30.99
N VAL A 1114 -18.14 -32.08 31.09
CA VAL A 1114 -18.85 -30.87 30.64
C VAL A 1114 -18.91 -30.79 29.12
N ALA A 1115 -17.86 -31.20 28.41
CA ALA A 1115 -17.84 -31.25 26.95
C ALA A 1115 -18.82 -32.31 26.39
N CYS A 1116 -18.86 -33.52 26.96
CA CYS A 1116 -19.82 -34.55 26.56
C CYS A 1116 -21.27 -34.13 26.85
N ALA A 1117 -21.52 -33.45 27.98
CA ALA A 1117 -22.84 -32.92 28.31
C ALA A 1117 -23.28 -31.79 27.37
N ALA A 1118 -22.36 -30.91 26.95
CA ALA A 1118 -22.63 -29.86 25.98
C ALA A 1118 -22.93 -30.43 24.58
N ALA A 1119 -22.15 -31.41 24.11
CA ALA A 1119 -22.37 -32.09 22.84
C ALA A 1119 -23.74 -32.80 22.78
N ALA A 1120 -24.15 -33.46 23.87
CA ALA A 1120 -25.46 -34.09 23.97
C ALA A 1120 -26.63 -33.08 23.92
N VAL A 1121 -26.45 -31.88 24.50
CA VAL A 1121 -27.45 -30.80 24.45
C VAL A 1121 -27.54 -30.18 23.05
N VAL A 1122 -26.41 -29.99 22.37
CA VAL A 1122 -26.37 -29.49 20.98
C VAL A 1122 -27.02 -30.50 20.02
N ALA A 1123 -26.71 -31.79 20.16
CA ALA A 1123 -27.34 -32.85 19.36
C ALA A 1123 -28.87 -32.91 19.59
N ALA A 1124 -29.33 -32.74 20.83
CA ALA A 1124 -30.75 -32.70 21.15
C ALA A 1124 -31.46 -31.45 20.58
N LEU A 1125 -30.79 -30.30 20.55
CA LEU A 1125 -31.31 -29.06 19.95
C LEU A 1125 -31.36 -29.14 18.42
N MET A 1126 -30.33 -29.71 17.78
CA MET A 1126 -30.33 -29.95 16.33
C MET A 1126 -31.41 -30.94 15.91
N ALA A 1127 -31.60 -32.04 16.66
CA ALA A 1127 -32.69 -32.97 16.43
C ALA A 1127 -34.06 -32.30 16.59
N ALA A 1128 -34.23 -31.41 17.58
CA ALA A 1128 -35.46 -30.64 17.75
C ALA A 1128 -35.70 -29.64 16.60
N PHE A 1129 -34.64 -29.02 16.07
CA PHE A 1129 -34.71 -28.10 14.94
C PHE A 1129 -35.11 -28.83 13.64
N LEU A 1130 -34.47 -29.98 13.35
CA LEU A 1130 -34.79 -30.84 12.22
C LEU A 1130 -36.23 -31.38 12.28
N ILE A 1131 -36.75 -31.68 13.49
CA ILE A 1131 -38.14 -32.09 13.70
C ILE A 1131 -39.12 -30.92 13.48
N LEU A 1132 -38.75 -29.69 13.83
CA LEU A 1132 -39.57 -28.50 13.62
C LEU A 1132 -39.60 -28.07 12.15
N GLU A 1133 -38.48 -28.23 11.44
CA GLU A 1133 -38.34 -27.91 10.02
C GLU A 1133 -39.11 -28.91 9.14
N ARG A 1134 -39.06 -30.22 9.46
CA ARG A 1134 -39.91 -31.24 8.83
C ARG A 1134 -41.42 -31.06 9.03
N ARG A 1135 -41.84 -30.21 9.98
CA ARG A 1135 -43.27 -29.88 10.21
C ARG A 1135 -43.70 -28.57 9.54
N ARG A 1136 -42.81 -27.87 8.86
CA ARG A 1136 -43.08 -26.60 8.16
C ARG A 1136 -43.17 -26.71 6.64
N ASN A 1137 -42.86 -27.87 6.06
CA ASN A 1137 -43.12 -28.20 4.65
C ASN A 1137 -44.41 -29.02 4.49
#